data_AF-A0A212JCJ5-F1
#
_entry.id   AF-A0A212JCJ5-F1
#
_cell.length_a   1.000
_cell.length_b   1.000
_cell.length_c   1.000
_cell.angle_alpha   90.00
_cell.angle_beta   90.00
_cell.angle_gamma   90.00
#
_symmetry.space_group_name_H-M   'P 1'
#
loop_
_entity.id
_entity.type
_entity.pdbx_description
1 polymer ?
#
loop_
_entity_poly.entity_id
_entity_poly.type
_entity_poly.pdbx_seq_one_letter_code
_entity_poly.pdbx_strand_id
1 'polypeptide(L)'
;MQKNCPQLELAREDLMEMEGLLCEQLSSFLSFSGHALYFPTSRAPEEPQLLSRERRLLLPLRRDDHLLGVAMLHGVKAREARPLLPFLPAIAGLCLENLARAKAMRTDSVTGLATEEALFAHMENAAERLRAYLEEPGAEESGPAPLHWLCMGIVLLRLGNGDSVVRRGGHAFAEKYLKALADACREALPSDVLAARVGRWEIALLFPASGRGACHKLARAALTRMEAVRMPYPLLKKPVHPRLCAGHALYPQDMRGTEMHLEMHDQARLCMDRARLAADVAGQEADGAQAVESRIMPFARILQEGGMVLESLPLGRVRLSLGRQAKAREGMRFALWGQAESGSPRYKGELVVLHTRDTDSVAEALHLVDVTCRPEVGDRLTLLGETPVLSPDLDEQDFSAARPAIPDAAVAVQEQNQRAESAEGGKHAAAACGASASAVPQPAECAGGLCGHGDFLNRFAVEAERRNRFTLCLLRLEPGNSDAGDAAHPDAVPLDGMHDAANRQGIIETALSVWRDALGNAQNLPQPMAGRYGSNSLIFFHPDVEAQALVSLYEGVCGELSSRGISASVGLAGYPFLQFRRGEMPDCALKALEYALLLPAPKVGVCNSLALNISADRRYSLGDVFGAVEEYKLALLADEANAMAWNSLGVCMAALGRQHEARRHFTEALRHGPDKALAEQIYYNLGTVCQGLGEKRAAARYYRQCVKVSPEHQFAHIRLGQLCEQGGRRAEARRFYEIAAALEDARPGAPSLARRHLARVAVRQRKGGEARELLHEALVRNPQDAASMLLLANIYLDSNEDPAMAELLARKSAGLHDKPEAWETLARALRKLGREEEARVAEAKAVLS
;
A
#
# COMPACT_ATOMS: atom_id res chain seq x y z
N MET A 1 1.41 46.84 -32.82
CA MET A 1 0.94 45.51 -32.32
C MET A 1 1.82 45.06 -31.16
N GLN A 2 1.79 45.76 -30.02
CA GLN A 2 2.78 45.55 -28.93
C GLN A 2 2.19 45.83 -27.53
N LYS A 3 0.89 45.56 -27.31
CA LYS A 3 0.22 45.93 -26.05
C LYS A 3 -0.29 44.77 -25.18
N ASN A 4 -0.12 43.50 -25.58
CA ASN A 4 -0.64 42.36 -24.82
C ASN A 4 0.41 41.26 -24.56
N CYS A 5 1.69 41.60 -24.40
CA CYS A 5 2.62 40.65 -23.80
C CYS A 5 2.59 40.90 -22.27
N PRO A 6 2.30 39.88 -21.44
CA PRO A 6 2.31 40.05 -19.99
C PRO A 6 3.69 40.56 -19.57
N GLN A 7 3.75 41.55 -18.66
CA GLN A 7 5.01 42.00 -18.09
C GLN A 7 5.67 40.80 -17.39
N LEU A 8 6.83 40.39 -17.89
CA LEU A 8 7.61 39.31 -17.32
C LEU A 8 8.31 39.84 -16.06
N GLU A 9 7.59 39.82 -14.93
CA GLU A 9 8.07 40.31 -13.64
C GLU A 9 8.98 39.29 -12.95
N LEU A 10 10.11 39.76 -12.41
CA LEU A 10 11.07 38.97 -11.66
C LEU A 10 11.35 39.65 -10.32
N ALA A 11 11.17 38.92 -9.22
CA ALA A 11 11.41 39.34 -7.85
C ALA A 11 12.74 38.76 -7.32
N ARG A 12 13.10 39.17 -6.10
CA ARG A 12 14.32 38.70 -5.43
C ARG A 12 14.26 37.21 -5.08
N GLU A 13 13.10 36.74 -4.66
CA GLU A 13 12.84 35.34 -4.32
C GLU A 13 13.03 34.41 -5.53
N ASP A 14 12.55 34.82 -6.70
CA ASP A 14 12.73 34.07 -7.96
C ASP A 14 14.22 33.89 -8.32
N LEU A 15 15.03 34.87 -7.96
CA LEU A 15 16.47 34.87 -8.19
C LEU A 15 17.21 33.90 -7.24
N MET A 16 16.69 33.73 -6.03
CA MET A 16 17.19 32.72 -5.08
C MET A 16 16.80 31.32 -5.55
N GLU A 17 15.54 31.11 -5.94
CA GLU A 17 15.04 29.82 -6.40
C GLU A 17 15.75 29.34 -7.67
N MET A 18 16.03 30.25 -8.60
CA MET A 18 16.65 29.95 -9.89
C MET A 18 18.15 30.30 -9.95
N GLU A 19 18.84 30.40 -8.81
CA GLU A 19 20.28 30.71 -8.73
C GLU A 19 21.12 29.74 -9.57
N GLY A 20 20.76 28.44 -9.56
CA GLY A 20 21.44 27.42 -10.37
C GLY A 20 21.36 27.70 -11.87
N LEU A 21 20.17 28.02 -12.38
CA LEU A 21 19.95 28.34 -13.79
C LEU A 21 20.66 29.65 -14.19
N LEU A 22 20.68 30.64 -13.29
CA LEU A 22 21.45 31.86 -13.48
C LEU A 22 22.94 31.55 -13.64
N CYS A 23 23.49 30.73 -12.74
CA CYS A 23 24.91 30.37 -12.76
C CYS A 23 25.27 29.51 -13.98
N GLU A 24 24.42 28.58 -14.38
CA GLU A 24 24.59 27.79 -15.61
C GLU A 24 24.69 28.71 -16.84
N GLN A 25 23.78 29.67 -16.98
CA GLN A 25 23.82 30.62 -18.09
C GLN A 25 25.07 31.52 -18.04
N LEU A 26 25.48 31.98 -16.86
CA LEU A 26 26.71 32.77 -16.70
C LEU A 26 27.97 31.94 -17.00
N SER A 27 27.96 30.64 -16.71
CA SER A 27 29.08 29.74 -16.96
C SER A 27 29.42 29.58 -18.45
N SER A 28 28.44 29.84 -19.33
CA SER A 28 28.64 29.88 -20.78
C SER A 28 29.53 31.05 -21.24
N PHE A 29 29.69 32.08 -20.40
CA PHE A 29 30.50 33.27 -20.72
C PHE A 29 31.75 33.40 -19.84
N LEU A 30 31.73 32.90 -18.61
CA LEU A 30 32.79 33.06 -17.62
C LEU A 30 33.09 31.74 -16.90
N SER A 31 34.37 31.38 -16.76
CA SER A 31 34.77 30.29 -15.86
C SER A 31 34.87 30.79 -14.41
N PHE A 32 34.20 30.12 -13.47
CA PHE A 32 34.25 30.40 -12.03
C PHE A 32 34.16 29.12 -11.20
N SER A 33 34.76 29.12 -10.00
CA SER A 33 34.85 27.95 -9.11
C SER A 33 33.81 27.93 -8.01
N GLY A 34 33.08 29.03 -7.80
CA GLY A 34 32.04 29.15 -6.78
C GLY A 34 31.26 30.45 -6.95
N HIS A 35 30.10 30.55 -6.34
CA HIS A 35 29.22 31.70 -6.47
C HIS A 35 28.50 31.99 -5.14
N ALA A 36 28.03 33.22 -4.98
CA ALA A 36 27.14 33.61 -3.90
C ALA A 36 26.24 34.77 -4.34
N LEU A 37 24.96 34.69 -4.04
CA LEU A 37 23.98 35.74 -4.32
C LEU A 37 23.79 36.65 -3.09
N TYR A 38 23.89 37.96 -3.28
CA TYR A 38 23.77 38.95 -2.21
C TYR A 38 22.63 39.94 -2.49
N PHE A 39 21.88 40.31 -1.45
CA PHE A 39 20.77 41.27 -1.52
C PHE A 39 21.05 42.50 -0.63
N PRO A 40 21.87 43.44 -1.10
CA PRO A 40 22.28 44.59 -0.29
C PRO A 40 21.10 45.54 0.01
N THR A 41 20.97 45.95 1.26
CA THR A 41 19.91 46.87 1.73
C THR A 41 20.30 48.35 1.63
N SER A 42 21.58 48.69 1.46
CA SER A 42 22.05 50.09 1.52
C SER A 42 23.07 50.49 0.44
N ARG A 43 24.01 49.62 0.04
CA ARG A 43 25.03 49.95 -0.98
C ARG A 43 25.29 48.76 -1.90
N ALA A 44 25.03 48.93 -3.18
CA ALA A 44 25.34 47.98 -4.24
C ALA A 44 26.27 48.62 -5.27
N PRO A 45 27.16 47.86 -5.92
CA PRO A 45 27.94 48.37 -7.04
C PRO A 45 27.00 48.71 -8.22
N GLU A 46 27.13 49.91 -8.80
CA GLU A 46 26.34 50.33 -9.96
C GLU A 46 26.78 49.61 -11.25
N GLU A 47 28.07 49.29 -11.34
CA GLU A 47 28.69 48.60 -12.46
C GLU A 47 29.39 47.31 -12.01
N PRO A 48 29.61 46.33 -12.92
CA PRO A 48 30.36 45.12 -12.60
C PRO A 48 31.79 45.43 -12.13
N GLN A 49 32.19 44.87 -10.97
CA GLN A 49 33.52 45.10 -10.39
C GLN A 49 34.35 43.82 -10.37
N LEU A 50 35.43 43.80 -11.14
CA LEU A 50 36.40 42.70 -11.13
C LEU A 50 37.53 42.96 -10.12
N LEU A 51 37.46 42.29 -8.97
CA LEU A 51 38.51 42.28 -7.95
C LEU A 51 39.62 41.30 -8.35
N SER A 52 40.49 41.75 -9.27
CA SER A 52 41.52 40.91 -9.92
C SER A 52 42.48 40.22 -8.93
N ARG A 53 42.76 40.84 -7.78
CA ARG A 53 43.64 40.27 -6.73
C ARG A 53 42.97 39.13 -5.96
N GLU A 54 41.66 39.22 -5.76
CA GLU A 54 40.86 38.24 -5.02
C GLU A 54 40.24 37.18 -5.93
N ARG A 55 40.40 37.32 -7.26
CA ARG A 55 39.72 36.51 -8.29
C ARG A 55 38.21 36.48 -8.10
N ARG A 56 37.63 37.63 -7.72
CA ARG A 56 36.19 37.80 -7.50
C ARG A 56 35.60 38.79 -8.49
N LEU A 57 34.39 38.51 -8.97
CA LEU A 57 33.60 39.41 -9.81
C LEU A 57 32.28 39.69 -9.10
N LEU A 58 31.99 40.96 -8.85
CA LEU A 58 30.69 41.43 -8.36
C LEU A 58 29.88 41.89 -9.57
N LEU A 59 28.78 41.19 -9.85
CA LEU A 59 27.90 41.45 -10.98
C LEU A 59 26.53 41.91 -10.46
N PRO A 60 26.19 43.21 -10.54
CA PRO A 60 24.87 43.69 -10.17
C PRO A 60 23.81 43.17 -11.17
N LEU A 61 22.76 42.56 -10.65
CA LEU A 61 21.64 42.00 -11.40
C LEU A 61 20.49 43.01 -11.41
N ARG A 62 20.38 43.77 -12.49
CA ARG A 62 19.37 44.83 -12.64
C ARG A 62 18.41 44.49 -13.79
N ARG A 63 17.12 44.73 -13.55
CA ARG A 63 16.04 44.62 -14.55
C ARG A 63 15.15 45.85 -14.45
N ASP A 64 14.84 46.50 -15.57
CA ASP A 64 14.02 47.71 -15.62
C ASP A 64 14.46 48.77 -14.59
N ASP A 65 15.78 49.01 -14.50
CA ASP A 65 16.47 49.86 -13.51
C ASP A 65 16.35 49.47 -12.03
N HIS A 66 15.59 48.43 -11.70
CA HIS A 66 15.52 47.86 -10.36
C HIS A 66 16.65 46.88 -10.09
N LEU A 67 17.35 47.07 -8.97
CA LEU A 67 18.35 46.11 -8.48
C LEU A 67 17.64 44.94 -7.79
N LEU A 68 17.78 43.75 -8.38
CA LEU A 68 17.25 42.53 -7.82
C LEU A 68 18.25 41.85 -6.88
N GLY A 69 19.55 41.91 -7.17
CA GLY A 69 20.60 41.34 -6.33
C GLY A 69 22.00 41.56 -6.91
N VAL A 70 23.02 40.99 -6.28
CA VAL A 70 24.41 41.02 -6.77
C VAL A 70 24.95 39.60 -6.76
N ALA A 71 25.33 39.08 -7.93
CA ALA A 71 26.02 37.80 -8.05
C ALA A 71 27.52 38.00 -7.81
N MET A 72 28.08 37.31 -6.82
CA MET A 72 29.52 37.27 -6.56
C MET A 72 30.09 35.96 -7.07
N LEU A 73 30.87 36.05 -8.15
CA LEU A 73 31.52 34.88 -8.74
C LEU A 73 32.96 34.78 -8.24
N HIS A 74 33.35 33.60 -7.77
CA HIS A 74 34.66 33.28 -7.21
C HIS A 74 35.52 32.52 -8.21
N GLY A 75 36.84 32.74 -8.20
CA GLY A 75 37.76 32.02 -9.08
C GLY A 75 37.73 32.48 -10.54
N VAL A 76 37.15 33.64 -10.83
CA VAL A 76 37.03 34.17 -12.19
C VAL A 76 38.40 34.54 -12.75
N LYS A 77 38.74 34.03 -13.94
CA LYS A 77 40.00 34.37 -14.61
C LYS A 77 39.94 35.78 -15.18
N ALA A 78 40.83 36.65 -14.72
CA ALA A 78 40.87 38.06 -15.14
C ALA A 78 41.09 38.25 -16.66
N ARG A 79 41.74 37.31 -17.35
CA ARG A 79 41.93 37.34 -18.81
C ARG A 79 40.61 37.14 -19.58
N GLU A 80 39.67 36.39 -19.02
CA GLU A 80 38.36 36.11 -19.61
C GLU A 80 37.36 37.22 -19.27
N ALA A 81 37.37 37.71 -18.02
CA ALA A 81 36.40 38.71 -17.56
C ALA A 81 36.67 40.14 -18.05
N ARG A 82 37.94 40.56 -18.18
CA ARG A 82 38.29 41.95 -18.54
C ARG A 82 37.70 42.42 -19.87
N PRO A 83 37.76 41.64 -20.97
CA PRO A 83 37.15 42.02 -22.24
C PRO A 83 35.61 42.10 -22.18
N LEU A 84 35.00 41.32 -21.28
CA LEU A 84 33.55 41.21 -21.16
C LEU A 84 32.92 42.26 -20.24
N LEU A 85 33.71 42.92 -19.37
CA LEU A 85 33.23 43.90 -18.38
C LEU A 85 32.18 44.90 -18.92
N PRO A 86 32.35 45.53 -20.11
CA PRO A 86 31.37 46.47 -20.65
C PRO A 86 30.05 45.80 -21.06
N PHE A 87 30.09 44.52 -21.41
CA PHE A 87 28.95 43.73 -21.89
C PHE A 87 28.26 42.93 -20.79
N LEU A 88 28.91 42.72 -19.64
CA LEU A 88 28.36 41.97 -18.53
C LEU A 88 26.98 42.46 -18.04
N PRO A 89 26.65 43.77 -18.00
CA PRO A 89 25.30 44.21 -17.65
C PRO A 89 24.25 43.74 -18.66
N ALA A 90 24.57 43.77 -19.95
CA ALA A 90 23.67 43.29 -21.00
C ALA A 90 23.51 41.76 -20.95
N ILE A 91 24.60 41.03 -20.72
CA ILE A 91 24.57 39.57 -20.53
C ILE A 91 23.72 39.21 -19.31
N ALA A 92 23.93 39.87 -18.18
CA ALA A 92 23.11 39.68 -16.98
C ALA A 92 21.64 40.00 -17.25
N GLY A 93 21.34 41.07 -18.01
CA GLY A 93 19.99 41.41 -18.45
C GLY A 93 19.33 40.29 -19.26
N LEU A 94 20.05 39.70 -20.22
CA LEU A 94 19.56 38.56 -21.01
C LEU A 94 19.34 37.31 -20.14
N CYS A 95 20.23 37.03 -19.18
CA CYS A 95 20.05 35.95 -18.23
C CYS A 95 18.78 36.15 -17.38
N LEU A 96 18.56 37.37 -16.87
CA LEU A 96 17.34 37.73 -16.13
C LEU A 96 16.10 37.65 -17.03
N GLU A 97 16.19 37.98 -18.31
CA GLU A 97 15.09 37.81 -19.27
C GLU A 97 14.72 36.33 -19.44
N ASN A 98 15.72 35.46 -19.59
CA ASN A 98 15.51 34.02 -19.66
C ASN A 98 14.91 33.46 -18.37
N LEU A 99 15.38 33.92 -17.21
CA LEU A 99 14.79 33.56 -15.90
C LEU A 99 13.32 33.98 -15.81
N ALA A 100 12.98 35.18 -16.26
CA ALA A 100 11.59 35.65 -16.25
C ALA A 100 10.71 34.87 -17.24
N ARG A 101 11.25 34.45 -18.39
CA ARG A 101 10.55 33.54 -19.32
C ARG A 101 10.38 32.15 -18.72
N ALA A 102 11.40 31.62 -18.06
CA ALA A 102 11.33 30.34 -17.35
C ALA A 102 10.28 30.37 -16.24
N LYS A 103 10.22 31.45 -15.45
CA LYS A 103 9.16 31.69 -14.48
C LYS A 103 7.78 31.72 -15.14
N ALA A 104 7.62 32.49 -16.22
CA ALA A 104 6.35 32.59 -16.93
C ALA A 104 5.86 31.26 -17.51
N MET A 105 6.75 30.33 -17.87
CA MET A 105 6.39 28.96 -18.25
C MET A 105 5.95 28.11 -17.06
N ARG A 106 6.48 28.38 -15.87
CA ARG A 106 6.19 27.64 -14.62
C ARG A 106 5.00 28.20 -13.84
N THR A 107 4.45 29.36 -14.21
CA THR A 107 3.34 30.00 -13.50
C THR A 107 2.10 30.20 -14.38
N ASP A 108 0.92 29.94 -13.82
CA ASP A 108 -0.38 30.20 -14.46
C ASP A 108 -0.62 31.71 -14.59
N SER A 109 -1.00 32.15 -15.79
CA SER A 109 -1.15 33.57 -16.11
C SER A 109 -2.33 34.27 -15.43
N VAL A 110 -3.31 33.52 -14.95
CA VAL A 110 -4.52 34.06 -14.30
C VAL A 110 -4.30 34.20 -12.80
N THR A 111 -3.83 33.14 -12.16
CA THR A 111 -3.70 33.02 -10.70
C THR A 111 -2.30 33.36 -10.18
N GLY A 112 -1.28 33.31 -11.03
CA GLY A 112 0.12 33.46 -10.64
C GLY A 112 0.64 32.31 -9.75
N LEU A 113 -0.11 31.21 -9.63
CA LEU A 113 0.32 29.97 -8.98
C LEU A 113 1.20 29.16 -9.93
N ALA A 114 1.90 28.15 -9.43
CA ALA A 114 2.65 27.23 -10.30
C ALA A 114 1.74 26.49 -11.28
N THR A 115 2.27 26.09 -12.45
CA THR A 115 1.57 25.21 -13.39
C THR A 115 1.59 23.76 -12.91
N GLU A 116 0.70 22.95 -13.46
CA GLU A 116 0.67 21.51 -13.19
C GLU A 116 2.01 20.82 -13.55
N GLU A 117 2.61 21.20 -14.67
CA GLU A 117 3.92 20.68 -15.09
C GLU A 117 5.01 21.04 -14.08
N ALA A 118 5.02 22.29 -13.60
CA ALA A 118 5.96 22.73 -12.57
C ALA A 118 5.75 21.97 -11.25
N LEU A 119 4.50 21.70 -10.87
CA LEU A 119 4.19 20.90 -9.69
C LEU A 119 4.74 19.47 -9.79
N PHE A 120 4.48 18.77 -10.90
CA PHE A 120 4.97 17.40 -11.09
C PHE A 120 6.50 17.33 -11.06
N ALA A 121 7.18 18.29 -11.68
CA ALA A 121 8.64 18.37 -11.60
C ALA A 121 9.15 18.54 -10.15
N HIS A 122 8.44 19.28 -9.30
CA HIS A 122 8.78 19.40 -7.88
C HIS A 122 8.50 18.10 -7.11
N MET A 123 7.38 17.43 -7.41
CA MET A 123 7.04 16.13 -6.80
C MET A 123 8.08 15.06 -7.12
N GLU A 124 8.51 14.97 -8.38
CA GLU A 124 9.53 14.03 -8.83
C GLU A 124 10.86 14.24 -8.10
N ASN A 125 11.34 15.48 -8.06
CA ASN A 125 12.56 15.83 -7.33
C ASN A 125 12.46 15.54 -5.83
N ALA A 126 11.32 15.85 -5.20
CA ALA A 126 11.10 15.62 -3.77
C ALA A 126 11.10 14.11 -3.45
N ALA A 127 10.42 13.32 -4.26
CA ALA A 127 10.32 11.89 -4.08
C ALA A 127 11.64 11.16 -4.40
N GLU A 128 12.42 11.64 -5.38
CA GLU A 128 13.77 11.12 -5.66
C GLU A 128 14.74 11.37 -4.50
N ARG A 129 14.74 12.58 -3.93
CA ARG A 129 15.53 12.89 -2.71
C ARG A 129 15.13 12.00 -1.53
N LEU A 130 13.84 11.79 -1.33
CA LEU A 130 13.33 10.91 -0.28
C LEU A 130 13.82 9.47 -0.45
N ARG A 131 13.76 8.94 -1.68
CA ARG A 131 14.24 7.59 -1.98
C ARG A 131 15.74 7.45 -1.75
N ALA A 132 16.55 8.40 -2.22
CA ALA A 132 17.99 8.40 -1.97
C ALA A 132 18.30 8.35 -0.46
N TYR A 133 17.51 9.06 0.35
CA TYR A 133 17.62 9.02 1.81
C TYR A 133 17.20 7.67 2.43
N LEU A 134 16.14 7.04 1.90
CA LEU A 134 15.67 5.73 2.36
C LEU A 134 16.61 4.58 1.97
N GLU A 135 17.28 4.68 0.83
CA GLU A 135 18.22 3.67 0.31
C GLU A 135 19.56 3.68 1.06
N GLU A 136 20.10 4.86 1.39
CA GLU A 136 21.34 5.03 2.16
C GLU A 136 21.15 6.00 3.34
N PRO A 137 20.61 5.53 4.49
CA PRO A 137 20.48 6.36 5.68
C PRO A 137 21.87 6.67 6.26
N GLY A 138 22.48 7.78 5.80
CA GLY A 138 23.78 8.27 6.26
C GLY A 138 24.81 8.63 5.17
N ALA A 139 24.47 8.64 3.88
CA ALA A 139 25.36 9.16 2.84
C ALA A 139 25.68 10.66 3.08
N GLU A 140 26.96 11.00 3.11
CA GLU A 140 27.52 12.29 3.55
C GLU A 140 27.03 13.48 2.71
N GLU A 141 26.20 14.36 3.29
CA GLU A 141 26.28 15.85 3.17
C GLU A 141 25.21 16.62 3.97
N SER A 142 24.21 15.96 4.56
CA SER A 142 23.26 16.63 5.46
C SER A 142 23.10 15.82 6.74
N GLY A 143 23.04 16.49 7.89
CA GLY A 143 22.92 15.87 9.21
C GLY A 143 21.64 15.03 9.39
N PRO A 144 21.25 14.64 10.62
CA PRO A 144 20.04 13.85 10.84
C PRO A 144 18.84 14.56 10.20
N ALA A 145 18.27 14.00 9.14
CA ALA A 145 17.11 14.60 8.50
C ALA A 145 15.94 14.52 9.48
N PRO A 146 15.26 15.63 9.76
CA PRO A 146 14.12 15.61 10.64
C PRO A 146 13.02 14.73 10.03
N LEU A 147 12.27 13.98 10.87
CA LEU A 147 11.27 12.99 10.45
C LEU A 147 10.25 13.49 9.41
N HIS A 148 10.04 14.80 9.31
CA HIS A 148 9.14 15.42 8.31
C HIS A 148 9.68 15.45 6.87
N TRP A 149 10.93 15.04 6.64
CA TRP A 149 11.48 14.84 5.30
C TRP A 149 11.21 13.45 4.74
N LEU A 150 10.67 12.52 5.55
CA LEU A 150 10.40 11.14 5.13
C LEU A 150 9.11 10.97 4.34
N CYS A 151 8.32 12.03 4.18
CA CYS A 151 7.02 12.00 3.52
C CYS A 151 6.76 13.30 2.76
N MET A 152 6.01 13.18 1.67
CA MET A 152 5.53 14.30 0.87
C MET A 152 4.00 14.30 0.89
N GLY A 153 3.41 15.44 1.24
CA GLY A 153 1.96 15.62 1.28
C GLY A 153 1.47 16.40 0.06
N ILE A 154 0.39 15.92 -0.56
CA ILE A 154 -0.32 16.64 -1.61
C ILE A 154 -1.76 16.88 -1.17
N VAL A 155 -2.19 18.14 -1.18
CA VAL A 155 -3.56 18.56 -0.87
C VAL A 155 -4.17 19.15 -2.13
N LEU A 156 -5.31 18.64 -2.56
CA LEU A 156 -6.09 19.18 -3.68
C LEU A 156 -7.32 19.91 -3.15
N LEU A 157 -7.40 21.21 -3.40
CA LEU A 157 -8.56 22.06 -3.14
C LEU A 157 -9.39 22.19 -4.41
N ARG A 158 -10.72 22.07 -4.32
CA ARG A 158 -11.61 22.17 -5.48
C ARG A 158 -12.80 23.09 -5.22
N LEU A 159 -13.15 23.89 -6.22
CA LEU A 159 -14.40 24.67 -6.27
C LEU A 159 -15.49 23.92 -7.05
N GLY A 160 -16.42 23.30 -6.32
CA GLY A 160 -17.50 22.48 -6.90
C GLY A 160 -18.56 23.27 -7.68
N ASN A 161 -18.77 24.55 -7.37
CA ASN A 161 -19.76 25.39 -8.07
C ASN A 161 -19.18 26.30 -9.16
N GLY A 162 -17.94 26.06 -9.60
CA GLY A 162 -17.25 26.90 -10.60
C GLY A 162 -18.00 27.09 -11.92
N ASP A 163 -18.61 26.05 -12.47
CA ASP A 163 -19.40 26.18 -13.70
C ASP A 163 -20.67 27.03 -13.51
N SER A 164 -21.26 27.02 -12.31
CA SER A 164 -22.38 27.90 -11.95
C SER A 164 -21.92 29.36 -11.91
N VAL A 165 -20.70 29.63 -11.42
CA VAL A 165 -20.09 30.96 -11.41
C VAL A 165 -19.91 31.47 -12.84
N VAL A 166 -19.42 30.63 -13.76
CA VAL A 166 -19.29 30.99 -15.18
C VAL A 166 -20.65 31.29 -15.80
N ARG A 167 -21.65 30.42 -15.57
CA ARG A 167 -23.00 30.61 -16.13
C ARG A 167 -23.66 31.92 -15.66
N ARG A 168 -23.42 32.35 -14.42
CA ARG A 168 -24.07 33.54 -13.84
C ARG A 168 -23.26 34.83 -13.98
N GLY A 169 -21.93 34.74 -13.99
CA GLY A 169 -21.02 35.89 -14.00
C GLY A 169 -20.22 36.08 -15.29
N GLY A 170 -20.16 35.06 -16.16
CA GLY A 170 -19.32 35.05 -17.36
C GLY A 170 -17.85 34.66 -17.10
N HIS A 171 -17.11 34.39 -18.17
CA HIS A 171 -15.73 33.90 -18.11
C HIS A 171 -14.75 34.90 -17.47
N ALA A 172 -14.81 36.18 -17.85
CA ALA A 172 -13.91 37.20 -17.31
C ALA A 172 -14.11 37.43 -15.79
N PHE A 173 -15.35 37.29 -15.30
CA PHE A 173 -15.63 37.35 -13.86
C PHE A 173 -15.12 36.09 -13.15
N ALA A 174 -15.35 34.92 -13.74
CA ALA A 174 -14.86 33.64 -13.23
C ALA A 174 -13.33 33.61 -13.07
N GLU A 175 -12.57 34.15 -14.01
CA GLU A 175 -11.11 34.27 -13.90
C GLU A 175 -10.68 35.20 -12.76
N LYS A 176 -11.31 36.37 -12.63
CA LYS A 176 -11.06 37.29 -11.51
C LYS A 176 -11.41 36.66 -10.16
N TYR A 177 -12.49 35.89 -10.12
CA TYR A 177 -12.92 35.18 -8.92
C TYR A 177 -11.94 34.07 -8.54
N LEU A 178 -11.48 33.29 -9.52
CA LEU A 178 -10.45 32.28 -9.29
C LEU A 178 -9.12 32.89 -8.83
N LYS A 179 -8.72 34.03 -9.41
CA LYS A 179 -7.55 34.78 -8.95
C LYS A 179 -7.70 35.20 -7.48
N ALA A 180 -8.84 35.79 -7.11
CA ALA A 180 -9.09 36.17 -5.72
C ALA A 180 -9.06 34.99 -4.74
N LEU A 181 -9.56 33.81 -5.16
CA LEU A 181 -9.46 32.58 -4.38
C LEU A 181 -8.01 32.09 -4.26
N ALA A 182 -7.23 32.16 -5.33
CA ALA A 182 -5.81 31.79 -5.33
C ALA A 182 -4.96 32.72 -4.44
N ASP A 183 -5.23 34.02 -4.47
CA ASP A 183 -4.57 35.01 -3.62
C ASP A 183 -4.89 34.75 -2.14
N ALA A 184 -6.17 34.53 -1.81
CA ALA A 184 -6.61 34.19 -0.45
C ALA A 184 -6.03 32.85 0.04
N CYS A 185 -5.88 31.87 -0.85
CA CYS A 185 -5.21 30.61 -0.55
C CYS A 185 -3.74 30.85 -0.21
N ARG A 186 -3.00 31.59 -1.04
CA ARG A 186 -1.57 31.86 -0.88
C ARG A 186 -1.24 32.57 0.43
N GLU A 187 -2.07 33.52 0.86
CA GLU A 187 -1.92 34.20 2.15
C GLU A 187 -2.00 33.26 3.37
N ALA A 188 -2.62 32.09 3.21
CA ALA A 188 -2.75 31.08 4.26
C ALA A 188 -1.54 30.14 4.35
N LEU A 189 -0.67 30.11 3.33
CA LEU A 189 0.32 29.08 3.16
C LEU A 189 1.65 29.43 3.86
N PRO A 190 2.29 28.46 4.53
CA PRO A 190 3.69 28.55 4.91
C PRO A 190 4.62 28.75 3.69
N SER A 191 5.81 29.29 3.93
CA SER A 191 6.78 29.63 2.87
C SER A 191 7.33 28.42 2.11
N ASP A 192 7.25 27.23 2.68
CA ASP A 192 7.73 25.95 2.13
C ASP A 192 6.65 25.17 1.36
N VAL A 193 5.43 25.72 1.23
CA VAL A 193 4.34 25.10 0.48
C VAL A 193 4.28 25.66 -0.94
N LEU A 194 4.40 24.78 -1.93
CA LEU A 194 4.18 25.12 -3.33
C LEU A 194 2.69 25.00 -3.66
N ALA A 195 2.09 26.11 -4.10
CA ALA A 195 0.72 26.11 -4.61
C ALA A 195 0.70 26.16 -6.14
N ALA A 196 -0.07 25.25 -6.75
CA ALA A 196 -0.17 25.09 -8.19
C ALA A 196 -1.62 24.99 -8.66
N ARG A 197 -1.89 25.46 -9.87
CA ARG A 197 -3.17 25.26 -10.55
C ARG A 197 -3.09 24.00 -11.42
N VAL A 198 -3.87 22.98 -11.09
CA VAL A 198 -3.83 21.63 -11.72
C VAL A 198 -5.13 21.25 -12.44
N GLY A 199 -5.98 22.24 -12.66
CA GLY A 199 -7.27 22.04 -13.29
C GLY A 199 -8.02 23.34 -13.46
N ARG A 200 -9.23 23.24 -14.00
CA ARG A 200 -10.05 24.43 -14.26
C ARG A 200 -10.43 25.18 -12.98
N TRP A 201 -10.73 24.41 -11.92
CA TRP A 201 -11.27 24.87 -10.63
C TRP A 201 -10.54 24.23 -9.44
N GLU A 202 -9.27 23.87 -9.64
CA GLU A 202 -8.50 23.08 -8.68
C GLU A 202 -7.15 23.73 -8.40
N ILE A 203 -6.79 23.75 -7.12
CA ILE A 203 -5.52 24.25 -6.60
C ILE A 203 -4.89 23.12 -5.80
N ALA A 204 -3.69 22.70 -6.18
CA ALA A 204 -2.90 21.73 -5.46
C ALA A 204 -1.88 22.43 -4.57
N LEU A 205 -1.69 21.93 -3.36
CA LEU A 205 -0.69 22.36 -2.40
C LEU A 205 0.27 21.19 -2.14
N LEU A 206 1.52 21.36 -2.52
CA LEU A 206 2.59 20.41 -2.29
C LEU A 206 3.46 20.91 -1.15
N PHE A 207 3.71 20.05 -0.15
CA PHE A 207 4.59 20.41 0.94
C PHE A 207 5.31 19.19 1.53
N PRO A 208 6.52 19.37 2.09
CA PRO A 208 7.20 18.35 2.88
C PRO A 208 6.38 18.09 4.15
N ALA A 209 5.77 16.92 4.28
CA ALA A 209 4.78 16.66 5.32
C ALA A 209 5.32 15.70 6.39
N SER A 210 5.19 16.08 7.66
CA SER A 210 5.43 15.17 8.80
C SER A 210 4.41 14.05 8.92
N GLY A 211 3.24 14.22 8.30
CA GLY A 211 2.17 13.22 8.34
C GLY A 211 0.81 13.75 7.89
N ARG A 212 -0.20 12.91 8.10
CA ARG A 212 -1.59 13.08 7.64
C ARG A 212 -2.24 14.31 8.28
N GLY A 213 -1.93 14.58 9.55
CA GLY A 213 -2.47 15.72 10.28
C GLY A 213 -2.05 17.08 9.77
N ALA A 214 -0.79 17.21 9.36
CA ALA A 214 -0.29 18.45 8.77
C ALA A 214 -1.02 18.79 7.45
N CYS A 215 -1.31 17.78 6.62
CA CYS A 215 -2.05 17.96 5.36
C CYS A 215 -3.47 18.47 5.62
N HIS A 216 -4.15 17.88 6.61
CA HIS A 216 -5.52 18.25 6.96
C HIS A 216 -5.60 19.68 7.51
N LYS A 217 -4.68 20.06 8.41
CA LYS A 217 -4.60 21.42 8.96
C LYS A 217 -4.31 22.46 7.88
N LEU A 218 -3.39 22.17 6.96
CA LEU A 218 -3.11 23.03 5.81
C LEU A 218 -4.34 23.20 4.91
N ALA A 219 -5.03 22.10 4.59
CA ALA A 219 -6.25 22.12 3.80
C ALA A 219 -7.33 22.98 4.49
N ARG A 220 -7.55 22.80 5.79
CA ARG A 220 -8.52 23.58 6.57
C ARG A 220 -8.19 25.08 6.55
N ALA A 221 -6.94 25.45 6.82
CA ALA A 221 -6.50 26.84 6.82
C ALA A 221 -6.72 27.52 5.45
N ALA A 222 -6.37 26.84 4.36
CA ALA A 222 -6.57 27.34 3.01
C ALA A 222 -8.07 27.48 2.68
N LEU A 223 -8.88 26.46 2.99
CA LEU A 223 -10.33 26.49 2.77
C LEU A 223 -11.00 27.64 3.51
N THR A 224 -10.72 27.83 4.80
CA THR A 224 -11.32 28.90 5.61
C THR A 224 -11.03 30.29 5.04
N ARG A 225 -9.81 30.52 4.52
CA ARG A 225 -9.47 31.79 3.85
C ARG A 225 -10.18 31.96 2.52
N MET A 226 -10.23 30.91 1.71
CA MET A 226 -10.96 30.92 0.43
C MET A 226 -12.47 31.11 0.63
N GLU A 227 -13.04 30.51 1.68
CA GLU A 227 -14.43 30.68 2.09
C GLU A 227 -14.76 32.11 2.51
N ALA A 228 -13.79 32.94 2.89
CA ALA A 228 -14.00 34.34 3.23
C ALA A 228 -14.12 35.24 1.98
N VAL A 229 -13.74 34.75 0.80
CA VAL A 229 -13.79 35.54 -0.45
C VAL A 229 -15.25 35.79 -0.83
N ARG A 230 -15.62 37.08 -0.88
CA ARG A 230 -16.96 37.54 -1.27
C ARG A 230 -16.82 38.49 -2.46
N MET A 231 -17.27 38.04 -3.63
CA MET A 231 -17.35 38.88 -4.83
C MET A 231 -18.78 38.92 -5.36
N PRO A 232 -19.39 40.10 -5.56
CA PRO A 232 -20.74 40.19 -6.11
C PRO A 232 -20.75 39.89 -7.61
N TYR A 233 -21.76 39.15 -8.08
CA TYR A 233 -21.99 38.95 -9.51
C TYR A 233 -22.21 40.30 -10.21
N PRO A 234 -21.68 40.50 -11.43
CA PRO A 234 -21.80 41.78 -12.15
C PRO A 234 -23.26 42.24 -12.36
N LEU A 235 -24.17 41.30 -12.64
CA LEU A 235 -25.58 41.59 -12.93
C LEU A 235 -26.51 41.41 -11.72
N LEU A 236 -26.29 40.34 -10.93
CA LEU A 236 -27.20 39.97 -9.84
C LEU A 236 -26.90 40.70 -8.53
N LYS A 237 -25.73 41.33 -8.39
CA LYS A 237 -25.21 42.00 -7.19
C LYS A 237 -25.21 41.15 -5.90
N LYS A 238 -25.60 39.87 -5.97
CA LYS A 238 -25.48 38.91 -4.88
C LYS A 238 -24.04 38.37 -4.80
N PRO A 239 -23.47 38.20 -3.59
CA PRO A 239 -22.14 37.62 -3.45
C PRO A 239 -22.10 36.16 -3.90
N VAL A 240 -20.99 35.76 -4.50
CA VAL A 240 -20.68 34.35 -4.74
C VAL A 240 -20.32 33.71 -3.41
N HIS A 241 -20.97 32.59 -3.12
CA HIS A 241 -20.58 31.69 -2.03
C HIS A 241 -19.81 30.51 -2.65
N PRO A 242 -18.53 30.33 -2.36
CA PRO A 242 -17.76 29.22 -2.89
C PRO A 242 -18.25 27.91 -2.24
N ARG A 243 -18.44 26.85 -3.04
CA ARG A 243 -18.61 25.48 -2.53
C ARG A 243 -17.27 24.78 -2.67
N LEU A 244 -16.52 24.67 -1.58
CA LEU A 244 -15.18 24.13 -1.61
C LEU A 244 -15.14 22.74 -0.96
N CYS A 245 -14.27 21.89 -1.47
CA CYS A 245 -13.88 20.65 -0.84
C CYS A 245 -12.37 20.45 -1.00
N ALA A 246 -11.80 19.59 -0.17
CA ALA A 246 -10.40 19.21 -0.27
C ALA A 246 -10.20 17.70 -0.15
N GLY A 247 -9.18 17.20 -0.82
CA GLY A 247 -8.69 15.83 -0.67
C GLY A 247 -7.19 15.84 -0.46
N HIS A 248 -6.64 14.92 0.30
CA HIS A 248 -5.18 14.84 0.45
C HIS A 248 -4.64 13.41 0.47
N ALA A 249 -3.42 13.25 -0.01
CA ALA A 249 -2.68 11.99 -0.06
C ALA A 249 -1.22 12.18 0.37
N LEU A 250 -0.59 11.10 0.83
CA LEU A 250 0.79 11.07 1.29
C LEU A 250 1.62 10.09 0.48
N TYR A 251 2.79 10.55 0.06
CA TYR A 251 3.85 9.71 -0.47
C TYR A 251 4.91 9.47 0.61
N PRO A 252 5.39 8.24 0.83
CA PRO A 252 5.02 6.98 0.17
C PRO A 252 3.88 6.23 0.89
N GLN A 253 3.35 6.76 2.01
CA GLN A 253 2.43 6.04 2.90
C GLN A 253 1.14 5.55 2.23
N ASP A 254 0.64 6.27 1.23
CA ASP A 254 -0.55 5.87 0.49
C ASP A 254 -0.25 4.94 -0.69
N MET A 255 1.00 4.55 -0.92
CA MET A 255 1.40 3.62 -1.98
C MET A 255 1.35 2.14 -1.56
N ARG A 256 1.23 1.25 -2.54
CA ARG A 256 1.38 -0.21 -2.37
C ARG A 256 2.79 -0.63 -2.81
N GLY A 257 3.28 -1.77 -2.29
CA GLY A 257 4.63 -2.27 -2.60
C GLY A 257 4.92 -2.39 -4.10
N THR A 258 3.97 -2.84 -4.92
CA THR A 258 4.13 -2.91 -6.38
C THR A 258 4.21 -1.54 -7.05
N GLU A 259 3.56 -0.52 -6.48
CA GLU A 259 3.52 0.84 -7.03
C GLU A 259 4.81 1.60 -6.74
N MET A 260 5.57 1.20 -5.71
CA MET A 260 6.90 1.75 -5.40
C MET A 260 7.96 1.39 -6.45
N HIS A 261 7.66 0.45 -7.34
CA HIS A 261 8.53 0.06 -8.45
C HIS A 261 8.24 0.81 -9.75
N LEU A 262 7.20 1.66 -9.78
CA LEU A 262 6.91 2.49 -10.96
C LEU A 262 7.99 3.57 -11.15
N GLU A 263 8.08 4.12 -12.35
CA GLU A 263 8.91 5.31 -12.57
C GLU A 263 8.41 6.50 -11.75
N MET A 264 9.30 7.42 -11.39
CA MET A 264 8.97 8.46 -10.41
C MET A 264 7.84 9.39 -10.90
N HIS A 265 7.78 9.65 -12.21
CA HIS A 265 6.68 10.41 -12.82
C HIS A 265 5.32 9.73 -12.63
N ASP A 266 5.26 8.39 -12.69
CA ASP A 266 4.03 7.62 -12.52
C ASP A 266 3.61 7.57 -11.06
N GLN A 267 4.58 7.50 -10.13
CA GLN A 267 4.31 7.59 -8.71
C GLN A 267 3.75 8.95 -8.31
N ALA A 268 4.33 10.05 -8.83
CA ALA A 268 3.86 11.40 -8.59
C ALA A 268 2.44 11.61 -9.13
N ARG A 269 2.15 11.15 -10.34
CA ARG A 269 0.80 11.15 -10.93
C ARG A 269 -0.18 10.34 -10.11
N LEU A 270 0.19 9.13 -9.70
CA LEU A 270 -0.66 8.29 -8.86
C LEU A 270 -0.96 8.94 -7.52
N CYS A 271 0.02 9.63 -6.91
CA CYS A 271 -0.19 10.39 -5.68
C CYS A 271 -1.19 11.54 -5.87
N MET A 272 -1.08 12.29 -6.98
CA MET A 272 -2.05 13.31 -7.36
C MET A 272 -3.44 12.74 -7.61
N ASP A 273 -3.55 11.63 -8.35
CA ASP A 273 -4.82 10.97 -8.64
C ASP A 273 -5.54 10.51 -7.36
N ARG A 274 -4.78 10.11 -6.34
CA ARG A 274 -5.31 9.78 -5.01
C ARG A 274 -5.86 10.98 -4.28
N ALA A 275 -5.15 12.11 -4.28
CA ALA A 275 -5.65 13.36 -3.71
C ALA A 275 -6.91 13.84 -4.45
N ARG A 276 -6.95 13.65 -5.76
CA ARG A 276 -8.10 13.96 -6.63
C ARG A 276 -9.30 13.08 -6.33
N LEU A 277 -9.10 11.77 -6.22
CA LEU A 277 -10.15 10.83 -5.79
C LEU A 277 -10.69 11.19 -4.40
N ALA A 278 -9.81 11.57 -3.47
CA ALA A 278 -10.24 12.03 -2.16
C ALA A 278 -11.08 13.32 -2.23
N ALA A 279 -10.69 14.28 -3.07
CA ALA A 279 -11.45 15.52 -3.28
C ALA A 279 -12.79 15.28 -3.99
N ASP A 280 -12.86 14.30 -4.91
CA ASP A 280 -14.10 13.83 -5.54
C ASP A 280 -15.08 13.32 -4.48
N VAL A 281 -14.62 12.44 -3.59
CA VAL A 281 -15.41 11.88 -2.49
C VAL A 281 -15.91 12.99 -1.56
N ALA A 282 -15.02 13.92 -1.17
CA ALA A 282 -15.39 15.07 -0.34
C ALA A 282 -16.46 15.96 -1.00
N GLY A 283 -16.38 16.15 -2.33
CA GLY A 283 -17.32 16.95 -3.11
C GLY A 283 -18.71 16.30 -3.23
N GLN A 284 -18.76 14.98 -3.44
CA GLN A 284 -20.02 14.22 -3.53
C GLN A 284 -20.83 14.24 -2.23
N GLU A 285 -20.18 14.43 -1.09
CA GLU A 285 -20.84 14.59 0.21
C GLU A 285 -21.38 16.01 0.44
N ALA A 286 -20.83 17.00 -0.26
CA ALA A 286 -21.24 18.41 -0.15
C ALA A 286 -22.45 18.79 -1.04
N ASP A 287 -22.89 17.89 -1.94
CA ASP A 287 -24.01 18.15 -2.86
C ASP A 287 -25.41 17.90 -2.26
N GLY A 288 -25.50 17.37 -1.04
CA GLY A 288 -26.75 17.34 -0.27
C GLY A 288 -27.24 18.75 0.07
N ALA A 289 -28.55 18.98 0.05
CA ALA A 289 -29.21 20.29 0.17
C ALA A 289 -28.95 21.08 1.48
N GLN A 290 -28.10 20.57 2.38
CA GLN A 290 -27.81 21.12 3.71
C GLN A 290 -26.31 21.29 4.03
N ALA A 291 -25.37 21.06 3.09
CA ALA A 291 -23.95 21.21 3.40
C ALA A 291 -23.52 22.70 3.49
N VAL A 292 -23.26 23.17 4.71
CA VAL A 292 -22.89 24.56 5.04
C VAL A 292 -21.36 24.78 5.09
N GLU A 293 -20.56 23.71 5.22
CA GLU A 293 -19.11 23.80 5.46
C GLU A 293 -18.27 23.02 4.44
N SER A 294 -17.06 23.52 4.15
CA SER A 294 -16.10 22.80 3.31
C SER A 294 -15.62 21.51 3.96
N ARG A 295 -15.66 20.43 3.18
CA ARG A 295 -15.29 19.08 3.62
C ARG A 295 -13.90 18.70 3.15
N ILE A 296 -13.17 17.96 3.99
CA ILE A 296 -11.81 17.48 3.72
C ILE A 296 -11.82 15.96 3.82
N MET A 297 -11.28 15.26 2.83
CA MET A 297 -11.19 13.79 2.82
C MET A 297 -9.73 13.33 2.69
N PRO A 298 -9.20 12.57 3.66
CA PRO A 298 -7.93 11.86 3.50
C PRO A 298 -8.08 10.64 2.58
N PHE A 299 -7.13 10.41 1.67
CA PHE A 299 -7.17 9.23 0.79
C PHE A 299 -7.28 7.90 1.56
N ALA A 300 -6.54 7.74 2.65
CA ALA A 300 -6.58 6.52 3.47
C ALA A 300 -7.97 6.22 4.10
N ARG A 301 -8.85 7.23 4.23
CA ARG A 301 -10.20 7.08 4.77
C ARG A 301 -11.26 6.76 3.72
N ILE A 302 -10.94 6.84 2.42
CA ILE A 302 -11.93 6.61 1.37
C ILE A 302 -12.58 5.22 1.49
N LEU A 303 -11.80 4.17 1.76
CA LEU A 303 -12.37 2.85 2.03
C LEU A 303 -13.21 2.85 3.30
N GLN A 304 -12.76 3.53 4.34
CA GLN A 304 -13.37 3.45 5.64
C GLN A 304 -14.74 4.14 5.69
N GLU A 305 -14.90 5.28 5.01
CA GLU A 305 -16.12 6.11 5.13
C GLU A 305 -16.54 6.84 3.85
N GLY A 306 -15.73 6.77 2.79
CA GLY A 306 -15.96 7.49 1.52
C GLY A 306 -16.88 6.77 0.53
N GLY A 307 -17.32 5.55 0.83
CA GLY A 307 -18.11 4.73 -0.07
C GLY A 307 -19.59 5.08 -0.08
N MET A 308 -20.24 4.93 -1.24
CA MET A 308 -21.69 5.06 -1.40
C MET A 308 -22.25 4.09 -2.44
N VAL A 309 -23.54 3.83 -2.36
CA VAL A 309 -24.30 3.08 -3.37
C VAL A 309 -24.59 4.00 -4.55
N LEU A 310 -24.10 3.61 -5.73
CA LEU A 310 -24.34 4.29 -7.01
C LEU A 310 -25.60 3.81 -7.70
N GLU A 311 -25.89 2.52 -7.60
CA GLU A 311 -26.99 1.87 -8.32
C GLU A 311 -27.43 0.60 -7.59
N SER A 312 -28.74 0.34 -7.56
CA SER A 312 -29.30 -0.91 -7.04
C SER A 312 -29.59 -1.86 -8.20
N LEU A 313 -29.02 -3.07 -8.13
CA LEU A 313 -29.10 -4.09 -9.18
C LEU A 313 -30.08 -5.21 -8.77
N PRO A 314 -30.55 -6.06 -9.71
CA PRO A 314 -31.36 -7.23 -9.38
C PRO A 314 -30.65 -8.20 -8.43
N LEU A 315 -31.44 -9.04 -7.75
CA LEU A 315 -30.94 -10.11 -6.87
C LEU A 315 -30.12 -9.63 -5.65
N GLY A 316 -30.45 -8.45 -5.09
CA GLY A 316 -29.79 -7.96 -3.88
C GLY A 316 -28.35 -7.46 -4.10
N ARG A 317 -27.97 -7.24 -5.36
CA ARG A 317 -26.67 -6.65 -5.73
C ARG A 317 -26.75 -5.13 -5.80
N VAL A 318 -25.62 -4.49 -5.62
CA VAL A 318 -25.47 -3.03 -5.68
C VAL A 318 -24.15 -2.66 -6.33
N ARG A 319 -24.13 -1.52 -7.01
CA ARG A 319 -22.91 -0.89 -7.51
C ARG A 319 -22.43 0.15 -6.52
N LEU A 320 -21.17 0.08 -6.12
CA LEU A 320 -20.55 0.93 -5.12
C LEU A 320 -19.57 1.91 -5.77
N SER A 321 -19.38 3.08 -5.16
CA SER A 321 -18.42 4.10 -5.60
C SER A 321 -16.95 3.76 -5.31
N LEU A 322 -16.68 2.65 -4.64
CA LEU A 322 -15.33 2.22 -4.26
C LEU A 322 -14.76 1.27 -5.31
N GLY A 323 -13.70 1.66 -6.00
CA GLY A 323 -12.96 0.80 -6.95
C GLY A 323 -11.55 0.44 -6.48
N ARG A 324 -10.77 -0.23 -7.34
CA ARG A 324 -9.35 -0.58 -7.09
C ARG A 324 -8.47 0.64 -6.83
N GLN A 325 -8.77 1.78 -7.46
CA GLN A 325 -8.08 3.05 -7.22
C GLN A 325 -8.25 3.53 -5.77
N ALA A 326 -9.44 3.31 -5.19
CA ALA A 326 -9.70 3.52 -3.77
C ALA A 326 -9.11 2.42 -2.89
N LYS A 327 -8.35 1.46 -3.44
CA LYS A 327 -7.83 0.26 -2.79
C LYS A 327 -8.88 -0.81 -2.43
N ALA A 328 -10.09 -0.76 -2.98
CA ALA A 328 -11.11 -1.78 -2.73
C ALA A 328 -10.66 -3.15 -3.25
N ARG A 329 -11.07 -4.22 -2.56
CA ARG A 329 -10.77 -5.62 -2.89
C ARG A 329 -12.02 -6.46 -2.80
N GLU A 330 -12.06 -7.51 -3.61
CA GLU A 330 -13.09 -8.54 -3.52
C GLU A 330 -13.04 -9.20 -2.12
N GLY A 331 -14.22 -9.47 -1.55
CA GLY A 331 -14.38 -9.99 -0.20
C GLY A 331 -14.41 -8.94 0.92
N MET A 332 -14.11 -7.65 0.66
CA MET A 332 -14.26 -6.60 1.66
C MET A 332 -15.72 -6.42 2.06
N ARG A 333 -15.96 -6.15 3.35
CA ARG A 333 -17.30 -6.02 3.94
C ARG A 333 -17.56 -4.60 4.40
N PHE A 334 -18.77 -4.11 4.13
CA PHE A 334 -19.18 -2.75 4.45
C PHE A 334 -20.53 -2.74 5.18
N ALA A 335 -20.62 -1.95 6.23
CA ALA A 335 -21.88 -1.52 6.81
C ALA A 335 -22.57 -0.53 5.86
N LEU A 336 -23.87 -0.73 5.64
CA LEU A 336 -24.73 0.09 4.81
C LEU A 336 -25.60 0.99 5.69
N TRP A 337 -25.57 2.29 5.40
CA TRP A 337 -26.28 3.33 6.13
C TRP A 337 -27.20 4.11 5.20
N GLY A 338 -28.49 4.15 5.50
CA GLY A 338 -29.45 5.03 4.84
C GLY A 338 -29.82 6.23 5.70
N GLN A 339 -30.73 7.06 5.22
CA GLN A 339 -31.34 8.14 6.00
C GLN A 339 -32.76 7.75 6.44
N ALA A 340 -33.10 8.00 7.69
CA ALA A 340 -34.47 7.91 8.18
C ALA A 340 -35.27 9.17 7.79
N GLU A 341 -36.60 9.11 7.85
CA GLU A 341 -37.49 10.26 7.60
C GLU A 341 -37.21 11.45 8.54
N SER A 342 -36.64 11.18 9.71
CA SER A 342 -36.16 12.16 10.70
C SER A 342 -34.81 12.81 10.34
N GLY A 343 -34.17 12.41 9.24
CA GLY A 343 -32.81 12.82 8.86
C GLY A 343 -31.69 12.12 9.64
N SER A 344 -32.02 11.26 10.61
CA SER A 344 -31.03 10.49 11.35
C SER A 344 -30.51 9.31 10.51
N PRO A 345 -29.21 9.03 10.57
CA PRO A 345 -28.60 7.90 9.89
C PRO A 345 -29.13 6.57 10.44
N ARG A 346 -29.55 5.67 9.55
CA ARG A 346 -30.15 4.37 9.88
C ARG A 346 -29.31 3.25 9.30
N TYR A 347 -28.86 2.34 10.15
CA TYR A 347 -28.20 1.11 9.70
C TYR A 347 -29.18 0.24 8.91
N LYS A 348 -28.85 -0.07 7.65
CA LYS A 348 -29.66 -0.87 6.72
C LYS A 348 -29.17 -2.31 6.62
N GLY A 349 -27.86 -2.57 6.78
CA GLY A 349 -27.31 -3.92 6.68
C GLY A 349 -25.83 -3.99 6.35
N GLU A 350 -25.38 -5.13 5.84
CA GLU A 350 -24.01 -5.39 5.44
C GLU A 350 -23.93 -5.80 3.97
N LEU A 351 -22.88 -5.33 3.29
CA LEU A 351 -22.55 -5.67 1.93
C LEU A 351 -21.19 -6.35 1.86
N VAL A 352 -21.01 -7.27 0.91
CA VAL A 352 -19.69 -7.81 0.52
C VAL A 352 -19.37 -7.44 -0.91
N VAL A 353 -18.14 -7.00 -1.16
CA VAL A 353 -17.67 -6.72 -2.52
C VAL A 353 -17.44 -8.03 -3.25
N LEU A 354 -18.13 -8.24 -4.37
CA LEU A 354 -17.97 -9.41 -5.23
C LEU A 354 -16.91 -9.19 -6.29
N HIS A 355 -16.96 -8.03 -6.96
CA HIS A 355 -16.08 -7.73 -8.07
C HIS A 355 -15.63 -6.28 -8.03
N THR A 356 -14.34 -6.05 -8.26
CA THR A 356 -13.75 -4.70 -8.26
C THR A 356 -13.29 -4.29 -9.66
N ARG A 357 -13.76 -3.13 -10.11
CA ARG A 357 -13.23 -2.42 -11.28
C ARG A 357 -12.36 -1.26 -10.80
N ASP A 358 -11.82 -0.48 -11.73
CA ASP A 358 -10.85 0.56 -11.37
C ASP A 358 -11.50 1.67 -10.52
N THR A 359 -12.70 2.11 -10.88
CA THR A 359 -13.41 3.23 -10.22
C THR A 359 -14.62 2.81 -9.38
N ASP A 360 -15.27 1.70 -9.72
CA ASP A 360 -16.46 1.20 -9.03
C ASP A 360 -16.34 -0.30 -8.68
N SER A 361 -17.26 -0.79 -7.86
CA SER A 361 -17.34 -2.23 -7.52
C SER A 361 -18.77 -2.72 -7.52
N VAL A 362 -18.96 -4.01 -7.74
CA VAL A 362 -20.23 -4.69 -7.55
C VAL A 362 -20.17 -5.43 -6.22
N ALA A 363 -21.17 -5.19 -5.37
CA ALA A 363 -21.32 -5.84 -4.08
C ALA A 363 -22.69 -6.52 -3.96
N GLU A 364 -22.81 -7.42 -2.99
CA GLU A 364 -24.05 -8.15 -2.67
C GLU A 364 -24.39 -7.94 -1.21
N ALA A 365 -25.69 -7.77 -0.91
CA ALA A 365 -26.16 -7.65 0.44
C ALA A 365 -26.04 -9.00 1.17
N LEU A 366 -25.12 -9.05 2.14
CA LEU A 366 -24.93 -10.19 3.02
C LEU A 366 -26.07 -10.30 4.03
N HIS A 367 -26.47 -9.16 4.58
CA HIS A 367 -27.48 -9.06 5.61
C HIS A 367 -28.20 -7.72 5.47
N LEU A 368 -29.52 -7.71 5.60
CA LEU A 368 -30.30 -6.49 5.77
C LEU A 368 -31.03 -6.59 7.09
N VAL A 369 -31.07 -5.49 7.85
CA VAL A 369 -31.76 -5.41 9.15
C VAL A 369 -33.25 -5.70 8.97
N ASP A 370 -33.80 -5.29 7.83
CA ASP A 370 -35.18 -5.55 7.43
C ASP A 370 -35.21 -5.79 5.92
N VAL A 371 -35.95 -6.82 5.47
CA VAL A 371 -36.12 -7.19 4.06
C VAL A 371 -36.79 -6.07 3.25
N THR A 372 -37.52 -5.17 3.92
CA THR A 372 -38.13 -3.99 3.31
C THR A 372 -37.15 -2.83 3.12
N CYS A 373 -36.03 -2.81 3.85
CA CYS A 373 -35.02 -1.75 3.80
C CYS A 373 -33.97 -2.04 2.71
N ARG A 374 -34.38 -1.92 1.44
CA ARG A 374 -33.48 -2.14 0.30
C ARG A 374 -32.38 -1.07 0.22
N PRO A 375 -31.20 -1.42 -0.30
CA PRO A 375 -30.18 -0.43 -0.65
C PRO A 375 -30.70 0.55 -1.70
N GLU A 376 -30.48 1.82 -1.47
CA GLU A 376 -30.89 2.93 -2.32
C GLU A 376 -29.68 3.74 -2.78
N VAL A 377 -29.81 4.39 -3.94
CA VAL A 377 -28.76 5.28 -4.46
C VAL A 377 -28.53 6.42 -3.46
N GLY A 378 -27.27 6.59 -3.05
CA GLY A 378 -26.90 7.58 -2.03
C GLY A 378 -26.71 7.01 -0.63
N ASP A 379 -27.11 5.76 -0.37
CA ASP A 379 -26.77 5.06 0.88
C ASP A 379 -25.24 4.96 1.03
N ARG A 380 -24.77 4.99 2.28
CA ARG A 380 -23.38 5.24 2.65
C ARG A 380 -22.73 4.02 3.25
N LEU A 381 -21.42 3.90 3.06
CA LEU A 381 -20.68 2.70 3.40
C LEU A 381 -19.66 2.98 4.50
N THR A 382 -19.51 2.03 5.40
CA THR A 382 -18.44 2.03 6.39
C THR A 382 -17.72 0.69 6.39
N LEU A 383 -16.40 0.67 6.24
CA LEU A 383 -15.62 -0.57 6.21
C LEU A 383 -15.73 -1.31 7.56
N LEU A 384 -16.00 -2.61 7.50
CA LEU A 384 -16.08 -3.47 8.68
C LEU A 384 -14.79 -4.28 8.87
N GLY A 385 -14.24 -4.25 10.09
CA GLY A 385 -13.12 -5.10 10.50
C GLY A 385 -11.71 -4.52 10.34
N GLU A 386 -11.56 -3.23 10.03
CA GLU A 386 -10.27 -2.52 10.08
C GLU A 386 -10.38 -1.30 11.00
N THR A 387 -9.49 -1.19 11.98
CA THR A 387 -9.40 -0.04 12.89
C THR A 387 -8.90 1.20 12.15
N PRO A 388 -9.39 2.41 12.50
CA PRO A 388 -8.85 3.66 11.99
C PRO A 388 -7.33 3.74 12.15
N VAL A 389 -6.59 3.97 11.06
CA VAL A 389 -5.20 4.43 11.17
C VAL A 389 -5.26 5.92 11.48
N LEU A 390 -5.37 6.26 12.76
CA LEU A 390 -5.26 7.64 13.22
C LEU A 390 -3.78 8.04 13.24
N SER A 391 -3.46 9.15 12.56
CA SER A 391 -2.19 9.84 12.79
C SER A 391 -2.25 10.45 14.20
N PRO A 392 -1.21 10.31 15.04
CA PRO A 392 -1.22 10.82 16.42
C PRO A 392 -1.40 12.35 16.55
N ASP A 393 -1.39 13.10 15.46
CA ASP A 393 -1.46 14.56 15.40
C ASP A 393 -2.87 15.14 15.06
N LEU A 394 -3.90 14.29 15.00
CA LEU A 394 -5.28 14.64 14.59
C LEU A 394 -6.30 14.34 15.69
N ASP A 395 -7.09 15.34 16.07
CA ASP A 395 -8.20 15.20 17.02
C ASP A 395 -9.46 14.67 16.31
N GLU A 396 -10.28 13.84 16.98
CA GLU A 396 -11.52 13.28 16.42
C GLU A 396 -12.53 14.37 15.99
N GLN A 397 -12.44 15.57 16.55
CA GLN A 397 -13.35 16.69 16.28
C GLN A 397 -13.13 17.35 14.90
N ASP A 398 -11.92 17.25 14.32
CA ASP A 398 -11.57 17.83 13.02
C ASP A 398 -12.24 17.12 11.82
N PHE A 399 -12.90 15.98 12.08
CA PHE A 399 -13.57 15.12 11.11
C PHE A 399 -15.11 15.29 11.09
N SER A 400 -15.66 16.19 11.91
CA SER A 400 -17.10 16.35 12.07
C SER A 400 -17.74 17.29 11.05
N ALA A 401 -18.42 16.72 10.05
CA ALA A 401 -19.65 17.30 9.51
C ALA A 401 -20.55 16.19 8.94
N ALA A 402 -21.56 15.81 9.72
CA ALA A 402 -22.73 15.00 9.32
C ALA A 402 -22.47 13.54 8.88
N ARG A 403 -22.18 12.66 9.84
CA ARG A 403 -22.67 11.27 9.91
C ARG A 403 -22.48 10.74 11.33
N PRO A 404 -23.27 9.74 11.77
CA PRO A 404 -23.08 9.24 13.12
C PRO A 404 -21.72 8.56 13.14
N ALA A 405 -21.06 8.56 14.29
CA ALA A 405 -20.10 7.51 14.53
C ALA A 405 -20.79 6.16 14.23
N ILE A 406 -20.07 5.18 13.68
CA ILE A 406 -20.36 3.79 14.10
C ILE A 406 -20.52 3.89 15.61
N PRO A 407 -21.54 3.30 16.28
CA PRO A 407 -21.64 3.42 17.73
C PRO A 407 -20.33 2.94 18.35
N ASP A 408 -19.44 3.91 18.60
CA ASP A 408 -18.12 3.77 19.14
C ASP A 408 -18.32 4.15 20.58
N ALA A 409 -17.96 3.24 21.46
CA ALA A 409 -17.50 3.64 22.77
C ALA A 409 -16.18 4.43 22.59
N ALA A 410 -16.25 5.67 22.12
CA ALA A 410 -15.11 6.56 22.00
C ALA A 410 -15.21 7.71 23.01
N VAL A 411 -14.17 7.74 23.82
CA VAL A 411 -13.78 8.72 24.82
C VAL A 411 -13.48 10.06 24.16
N ALA A 412 -13.94 11.16 24.75
CA ALA A 412 -13.35 12.48 24.54
C ALA A 412 -12.66 12.92 25.84
N VAL A 413 -11.33 12.98 25.78
CA VAL A 413 -10.45 13.75 26.67
C VAL A 413 -9.94 14.91 25.83
N GLN A 414 -10.05 16.14 26.33
CA GLN A 414 -9.14 17.27 26.06
C GLN A 414 -9.60 18.46 26.94
N GLU A 415 -8.74 19.33 27.49
CA GLU A 415 -7.34 19.57 27.18
C GLU A 415 -6.65 20.27 28.36
N GLN A 416 -5.34 20.08 28.42
CA GLN A 416 -4.41 20.45 29.48
C GLN A 416 -4.20 21.98 29.58
N ASN A 417 -3.98 22.51 30.80
CA ASN A 417 -2.71 23.20 31.06
C ASN A 417 -2.45 23.58 32.53
N GLN A 418 -1.17 23.40 32.89
CA GLN A 418 -0.38 24.14 33.89
C GLN A 418 -0.36 23.69 35.36
N ARG A 419 0.78 23.04 35.67
CA ARG A 419 1.72 23.31 36.78
C ARG A 419 1.15 23.40 38.19
N ALA A 420 1.43 22.37 38.98
CA ALA A 420 1.61 22.49 40.42
C ALA A 420 3.08 22.21 40.75
N GLU A 421 3.83 23.29 41.01
CA GLU A 421 4.87 23.28 42.03
C GLU A 421 4.34 24.09 43.22
N SER A 422 4.44 23.50 44.42
CA SER A 422 4.48 24.13 45.74
C SER A 422 3.23 24.74 46.38
N ALA A 423 2.99 24.26 47.61
CA ALA A 423 2.66 24.98 48.84
C ALA A 423 1.23 25.52 49.11
N GLU A 424 0.71 25.02 50.25
CA GLU A 424 -0.06 25.71 51.29
C GLU A 424 -1.46 26.31 51.02
N GLY A 425 -2.43 25.86 51.83
CA GLY A 425 -3.25 26.79 52.61
C GLY A 425 -4.68 27.07 52.13
N GLY A 426 -5.66 26.53 52.87
CA GLY A 426 -6.72 27.37 53.43
C GLY A 426 -8.04 27.57 52.67
N LYS A 427 -9.10 27.03 53.27
CA LYS A 427 -10.40 27.68 53.56
C LYS A 427 -11.39 28.02 52.43
N HIS A 428 -12.56 27.40 52.63
CA HIS A 428 -13.92 27.98 52.62
C HIS A 428 -14.65 28.32 51.31
N ALA A 429 -15.74 27.55 51.14
CA ALA A 429 -17.14 28.01 51.04
C ALA A 429 -17.65 28.60 49.71
N ALA A 430 -18.62 27.88 49.11
CA ALA A 430 -19.96 28.33 48.69
C ALA A 430 -20.60 27.18 47.88
N ALA A 431 -21.57 26.44 48.40
CA ALA A 431 -23.01 26.76 48.44
C ALA A 431 -23.68 26.83 47.05
N ALA A 432 -24.27 25.70 46.68
CA ALA A 432 -25.59 25.49 46.07
C ALA A 432 -26.03 26.31 44.83
N CYS A 433 -26.30 25.60 43.73
CA CYS A 433 -27.66 25.55 43.15
C CYS A 433 -27.79 24.34 42.21
N GLY A 434 -28.86 23.57 42.41
CA GLY A 434 -29.05 22.26 41.80
C GLY A 434 -29.59 22.29 40.37
N ALA A 435 -29.26 21.23 39.62
CA ALA A 435 -30.09 20.69 38.56
C ALA A 435 -29.88 19.17 38.55
N SER A 436 -30.99 18.45 38.49
CA SER A 436 -31.17 17.01 38.66
C SER A 436 -30.22 16.16 37.80
N ALA A 437 -29.59 15.17 38.43
CA ALA A 437 -29.01 14.02 37.74
C ALA A 437 -30.11 13.29 36.95
N SER A 438 -30.07 13.34 35.62
CA SER A 438 -30.78 12.37 34.80
C SER A 438 -30.00 11.07 34.86
N ALA A 439 -30.61 10.06 35.47
CA ALA A 439 -30.10 8.70 35.53
C ALA A 439 -29.78 8.19 34.12
N VAL A 440 -28.54 7.73 33.94
CA VAL A 440 -28.14 6.90 32.80
C VAL A 440 -29.07 5.69 32.77
N PRO A 441 -29.73 5.36 31.64
CA PRO A 441 -30.52 4.13 31.56
C PRO A 441 -29.55 2.95 31.70
N GLN A 442 -29.79 2.08 32.67
CA GLN A 442 -29.10 0.79 32.73
C GLN A 442 -29.41 0.02 31.42
N PRO A 443 -28.40 -0.58 30.76
CA PRO A 443 -28.66 -1.42 29.59
C PRO A 443 -29.53 -2.61 30.03
N ALA A 444 -30.61 -2.83 29.30
CA ALA A 444 -31.57 -3.91 29.57
C ALA A 444 -30.84 -5.25 29.70
N GLU A 445 -31.13 -5.99 30.77
CA GLU A 445 -30.67 -7.36 30.95
C GLU A 445 -31.10 -8.19 29.72
N CYS A 446 -30.14 -8.66 28.93
CA CYS A 446 -30.41 -9.67 27.91
C CYS A 446 -30.86 -10.95 28.61
N ALA A 447 -32.18 -11.13 28.73
CA ALA A 447 -32.79 -12.41 29.04
C ALA A 447 -32.42 -13.41 27.93
N GLY A 448 -31.32 -14.16 28.08
CA GLY A 448 -30.91 -15.18 27.10
C GLY A 448 -29.41 -15.43 26.90
N GLY A 449 -28.50 -14.74 27.58
CA GLY A 449 -27.08 -15.14 27.70
C GLY A 449 -26.16 -14.99 26.48
N LEU A 450 -26.67 -14.64 25.28
CA LEU A 450 -25.87 -14.32 24.09
C LEU A 450 -26.03 -12.85 23.72
N CYS A 451 -24.95 -12.08 23.64
CA CYS A 451 -24.98 -10.69 23.20
C CYS A 451 -24.68 -10.52 21.69
N GLY A 452 -25.18 -9.43 21.09
CA GLY A 452 -24.82 -9.04 19.72
C GLY A 452 -23.33 -8.72 19.59
N HIS A 453 -22.80 -8.63 18.37
CA HIS A 453 -21.37 -8.39 18.14
C HIS A 453 -20.87 -7.09 18.78
N GLY A 454 -21.56 -5.97 18.53
CA GLY A 454 -21.21 -4.67 19.12
C GLY A 454 -21.35 -4.67 20.66
N ASP A 455 -22.43 -5.27 21.18
CA ASP A 455 -22.67 -5.38 22.62
C ASP A 455 -21.58 -6.21 23.32
N PHE A 456 -21.13 -7.30 22.68
CA PHE A 456 -20.03 -8.11 23.18
C PHE A 456 -18.75 -7.31 23.28
N LEU A 457 -18.36 -6.59 22.22
CA LEU A 457 -17.13 -5.81 22.20
C LEU A 457 -17.14 -4.68 23.24
N ASN A 458 -18.27 -4.00 23.41
CA ASN A 458 -18.45 -2.97 24.43
C ASN A 458 -18.32 -3.54 25.86
N ARG A 459 -18.97 -4.68 26.13
CA ARG A 459 -18.84 -5.34 27.44
C ARG A 459 -17.45 -5.93 27.66
N PHE A 460 -16.84 -6.47 26.61
CA PHE A 460 -15.48 -6.97 26.62
C PHE A 460 -14.49 -5.86 26.98
N ALA A 461 -14.60 -4.67 26.39
CA ALA A 461 -13.72 -3.55 26.69
C ALA A 461 -13.73 -3.21 28.20
N VAL A 462 -14.93 -3.14 28.81
CA VAL A 462 -15.10 -2.84 30.23
C VAL A 462 -14.58 -3.99 31.13
N GLU A 463 -14.92 -5.23 30.81
CA GLU A 463 -14.51 -6.39 31.63
C GLU A 463 -13.01 -6.71 31.47
N ALA A 464 -12.42 -6.49 30.29
CA ALA A 464 -11.00 -6.69 30.06
C ALA A 464 -10.14 -5.69 30.85
N GLU A 465 -10.60 -4.45 31.04
CA GLU A 465 -9.93 -3.45 31.88
C GLU A 465 -9.89 -3.86 33.37
N ARG A 466 -10.92 -4.57 33.84
CA ARG A 466 -11.03 -5.02 35.23
C ARG A 466 -10.18 -6.24 35.55
N ARG A 467 -9.69 -6.95 34.53
CA ARG A 467 -8.98 -8.23 34.68
C ARG A 467 -7.52 -8.08 34.28
N ASN A 468 -6.66 -8.74 35.05
CA ASN A 468 -5.23 -8.83 34.74
C ASN A 468 -4.90 -10.02 33.82
N ARG A 469 -5.80 -11.00 33.75
CA ARG A 469 -5.68 -12.18 32.91
C ARG A 469 -7.05 -12.60 32.39
N PHE A 470 -7.15 -13.03 31.14
CA PHE A 470 -8.38 -13.57 30.56
C PHE A 470 -8.06 -14.35 29.28
N THR A 471 -9.03 -15.13 28.79
CA THR A 471 -8.95 -15.77 27.48
C THR A 471 -10.17 -15.43 26.62
N LEU A 472 -9.92 -15.06 25.37
CA LEU A 472 -10.93 -15.01 24.32
C LEU A 472 -10.93 -16.30 23.52
N CYS A 473 -12.11 -16.82 23.24
CA CYS A 473 -12.32 -17.97 22.38
C CYS A 473 -13.20 -17.57 21.20
N LEU A 474 -12.74 -17.82 19.99
CA LEU A 474 -13.52 -17.66 18.76
C LEU A 474 -13.85 -19.04 18.19
N LEU A 475 -15.13 -19.39 18.17
CA LEU A 475 -15.68 -20.63 17.64
C LEU A 475 -16.32 -20.36 16.28
N ARG A 476 -15.83 -21.01 15.23
CA ARG A 476 -16.41 -21.00 13.88
C ARG A 476 -17.15 -22.29 13.59
N LEU A 477 -18.34 -22.17 13.03
CA LEU A 477 -19.25 -23.26 12.71
C LEU A 477 -19.39 -23.40 11.20
N GLU A 478 -19.27 -24.62 10.68
CA GLU A 478 -19.47 -24.95 9.27
C GLU A 478 -20.46 -26.12 9.16
N PRO A 479 -21.44 -26.06 8.23
CA PRO A 479 -22.32 -27.18 7.98
C PRO A 479 -21.48 -28.38 7.50
N GLY A 480 -21.72 -29.56 8.08
CA GLY A 480 -20.92 -30.75 7.78
C GLY A 480 -21.02 -31.16 6.31
N ASN A 481 -19.92 -31.07 5.56
CA ASN A 481 -19.74 -31.85 4.34
C ASN A 481 -19.29 -33.25 4.74
N SER A 482 -19.96 -34.27 4.21
CA SER A 482 -19.55 -35.67 4.29
C SER A 482 -18.31 -35.92 3.42
N ASP A 483 -17.16 -35.35 3.79
CA ASP A 483 -15.87 -35.59 3.15
C ASP A 483 -14.82 -35.90 4.22
N ALA A 484 -14.97 -37.05 4.85
CA ALA A 484 -13.86 -37.81 5.41
C ALA A 484 -13.83 -39.14 4.64
N GLY A 485 -12.81 -39.32 3.80
CA GLY A 485 -12.70 -40.46 2.91
C GLY A 485 -12.71 -41.79 3.65
N ASP A 486 -13.70 -42.62 3.35
CA ASP A 486 -13.59 -44.07 3.37
C ASP A 486 -14.57 -44.68 2.35
N ALA A 487 -14.01 -45.51 1.46
CA ALA A 487 -14.63 -46.47 0.55
C ALA A 487 -15.80 -46.06 -0.37
N ALA A 488 -15.57 -46.27 -1.67
CA ALA A 488 -16.50 -46.19 -2.79
C ALA A 488 -17.90 -46.78 -2.53
N HIS A 489 -18.94 -46.02 -2.89
CA HIS A 489 -20.24 -46.56 -3.33
C HIS A 489 -20.76 -45.76 -4.54
N PRO A 490 -21.17 -46.39 -5.67
CA PRO A 490 -21.42 -45.66 -6.92
C PRO A 490 -22.79 -44.97 -7.06
N ASP A 491 -23.66 -44.98 -6.02
CA ASP A 491 -25.07 -44.60 -6.16
C ASP A 491 -25.54 -43.54 -5.13
N ALA A 492 -24.74 -42.49 -4.89
CA ALA A 492 -25.20 -41.33 -4.11
C ALA A 492 -25.55 -40.16 -5.04
N VAL A 493 -26.85 -39.87 -5.15
CA VAL A 493 -27.39 -38.73 -5.91
C VAL A 493 -27.01 -37.41 -5.22
N PRO A 494 -26.56 -36.37 -5.93
CA PRO A 494 -26.26 -35.08 -5.32
C PRO A 494 -27.55 -34.38 -4.90
N LEU A 495 -27.68 -34.05 -3.61
CA LEU A 495 -28.75 -33.19 -3.12
C LEU A 495 -28.33 -31.73 -3.27
N ASP A 496 -28.70 -31.17 -4.42
CA ASP A 496 -28.73 -29.73 -4.69
C ASP A 496 -30.03 -29.16 -4.10
N GLY A 497 -29.98 -28.12 -3.25
CA GLY A 497 -31.18 -27.38 -2.83
C GLY A 497 -31.18 -26.76 -1.42
N MET A 498 -31.37 -25.43 -1.37
CA MET A 498 -31.93 -24.64 -0.26
C MET A 498 -31.29 -24.76 1.16
N HIS A 499 -30.30 -23.91 1.47
CA HIS A 499 -29.83 -23.69 2.85
C HIS A 499 -30.49 -22.46 3.50
N ASP A 500 -31.67 -22.73 4.06
CA ASP A 500 -32.60 -21.81 4.72
C ASP A 500 -32.00 -21.07 5.94
N ALA A 501 -32.42 -19.82 6.19
CA ALA A 501 -31.95 -19.00 7.30
C ALA A 501 -32.39 -19.56 8.68
N ALA A 502 -33.49 -20.31 8.71
CA ALA A 502 -33.99 -21.01 9.89
C ALA A 502 -33.03 -22.12 10.38
N ASN A 503 -32.33 -22.79 9.46
CA ASN A 503 -31.40 -23.87 9.80
C ASN A 503 -30.14 -23.33 10.51
N ARG A 504 -29.67 -22.12 10.14
CA ARG A 504 -28.47 -21.49 10.74
C ARG A 504 -28.69 -20.99 12.16
N GLN A 505 -29.88 -20.47 12.45
CA GLN A 505 -30.26 -20.09 13.81
C GLN A 505 -30.29 -21.31 14.73
N GLY A 506 -30.82 -22.45 14.25
CA GLY A 506 -30.81 -23.72 14.97
C GLY A 506 -29.39 -24.26 15.23
N ILE A 507 -28.46 -24.11 14.28
CA ILE A 507 -27.04 -24.49 14.47
C ILE A 507 -26.39 -23.67 15.58
N ILE A 508 -26.60 -22.35 15.61
CA ILE A 508 -26.05 -21.47 16.66
C ILE A 508 -26.64 -21.81 18.03
N GLU A 509 -27.94 -22.02 18.12
CA GLU A 509 -28.61 -22.40 19.37
C GLU A 509 -28.13 -23.76 19.90
N THR A 510 -27.94 -24.72 18.99
CA THR A 510 -27.35 -26.02 19.30
C THR A 510 -25.92 -25.86 19.84
N ALA A 511 -25.08 -25.07 19.17
CA ALA A 511 -23.71 -24.81 19.62
C ALA A 511 -23.65 -24.11 20.98
N LEU A 512 -24.57 -23.18 21.25
CA LEU A 512 -24.68 -22.52 22.56
C LEU A 512 -25.19 -23.46 23.65
N SER A 513 -26.04 -24.43 23.32
CA SER A 513 -26.45 -25.48 24.27
C SER A 513 -25.26 -26.37 24.62
N VAL A 514 -24.56 -26.89 23.61
CA VAL A 514 -23.38 -27.76 23.79
C VAL A 514 -22.31 -27.06 24.61
N TRP A 515 -22.02 -25.79 24.31
CA TRP A 515 -21.05 -25.01 25.08
C TRP A 515 -21.49 -24.78 26.54
N ARG A 516 -22.78 -24.52 26.80
CA ARG A 516 -23.32 -24.37 28.16
C ARG A 516 -23.25 -25.67 28.96
N ASP A 517 -23.57 -26.80 28.33
CA ASP A 517 -23.48 -28.12 28.95
C ASP A 517 -22.03 -28.46 29.29
N ALA A 518 -21.10 -28.16 28.37
CA ALA A 518 -19.66 -28.33 28.61
C ALA A 518 -19.15 -27.48 29.79
N LEU A 519 -19.63 -26.24 29.91
CA LEU A 519 -19.30 -25.36 31.04
C LEU A 519 -19.90 -25.84 32.37
N GLY A 520 -21.14 -26.35 32.37
CA GLY A 520 -21.78 -26.87 33.57
C GLY A 520 -21.06 -28.10 34.15
N ASN A 521 -20.41 -28.88 33.29
CA ASN A 521 -19.59 -30.03 33.67
C ASN A 521 -18.18 -29.62 34.16
N ALA A 522 -17.69 -28.45 33.76
CA ALA A 522 -16.39 -27.93 34.17
C ALA A 522 -16.50 -27.20 35.52
N GLN A 523 -16.24 -27.92 36.61
CA GLN A 523 -16.26 -27.36 37.97
C GLN A 523 -15.24 -26.21 38.12
N ASN A 524 -15.64 -25.11 38.77
CA ASN A 524 -14.81 -23.93 39.14
C ASN A 524 -14.46 -22.89 38.06
N LEU A 525 -15.14 -22.86 36.90
CA LEU A 525 -14.94 -21.75 35.93
C LEU A 525 -15.84 -20.54 36.28
N PRO A 526 -15.29 -19.30 36.29
CA PRO A 526 -16.09 -18.10 36.44
C PRO A 526 -17.03 -17.91 35.25
N GLN A 527 -18.21 -17.30 35.47
CA GLN A 527 -19.23 -17.16 34.42
C GLN A 527 -18.66 -16.43 33.19
N PRO A 528 -18.55 -17.12 32.03
CA PRO A 528 -18.02 -16.52 30.82
C PRO A 528 -19.11 -15.74 30.08
N MET A 529 -18.69 -14.71 29.36
CA MET A 529 -19.57 -13.92 28.50
C MET A 529 -19.55 -14.49 27.08
N ALA A 530 -20.71 -14.62 26.44
CA ALA A 530 -20.85 -15.12 25.07
C ALA A 530 -21.44 -14.06 24.15
N GLY A 531 -20.92 -13.93 22.94
CA GLY A 531 -21.40 -13.01 21.92
C GLY A 531 -21.32 -13.58 20.51
N ARG A 532 -22.01 -12.94 19.57
CA ARG A 532 -21.87 -13.24 18.13
C ARG A 532 -20.62 -12.57 17.55
N TYR A 533 -19.92 -13.27 16.66
CA TYR A 533 -18.73 -12.76 15.96
C TYR A 533 -18.80 -13.16 14.48
N GLY A 534 -19.69 -12.48 13.75
CA GLY A 534 -20.06 -12.81 12.38
C GLY A 534 -21.29 -13.72 12.27
N SER A 535 -21.58 -14.18 11.05
CA SER A 535 -22.77 -14.97 10.72
C SER A 535 -22.72 -16.41 11.22
N ASN A 536 -21.53 -17.01 11.25
CA ASN A 536 -21.31 -18.40 11.63
C ASN A 536 -20.23 -18.57 12.71
N SER A 537 -19.96 -17.51 13.49
CA SER A 537 -18.98 -17.59 14.58
C SER A 537 -19.50 -16.98 15.87
N LEU A 538 -19.06 -17.57 16.97
CA LEU A 538 -19.36 -17.19 18.34
C LEU A 538 -18.06 -16.81 19.03
N ILE A 539 -18.11 -15.80 19.88
CA ILE A 539 -16.97 -15.38 20.70
C ILE A 539 -17.32 -15.53 22.17
N PHE A 540 -16.37 -16.04 22.95
CA PHE A 540 -16.52 -16.26 24.38
C PHE A 540 -15.37 -15.61 25.14
N PHE A 541 -15.69 -14.93 26.23
CA PHE A 541 -14.73 -14.31 27.13
C PHE A 541 -14.71 -15.06 28.46
N HIS A 542 -13.56 -15.63 28.80
CA HIS A 542 -13.29 -16.37 30.03
C HIS A 542 -12.39 -15.55 30.94
N PRO A 543 -12.90 -14.97 32.05
CA PRO A 543 -12.09 -14.15 32.93
C PRO A 543 -11.15 -15.00 33.80
N ASP A 544 -9.91 -14.56 34.00
CA ASP A 544 -8.89 -15.17 34.86
C ASP A 544 -8.46 -16.62 34.52
N VAL A 545 -8.90 -17.16 33.38
CA VAL A 545 -8.51 -18.49 32.86
C VAL A 545 -7.45 -18.36 31.77
N GLU A 546 -6.46 -19.26 31.78
CA GLU A 546 -5.44 -19.35 30.74
C GLU A 546 -5.92 -20.17 29.53
N ALA A 547 -5.46 -19.79 28.34
CA ALA A 547 -5.90 -20.41 27.10
C ALA A 547 -5.65 -21.92 27.06
N GLN A 548 -4.52 -22.37 27.61
CA GLN A 548 -4.16 -23.80 27.63
C GLN A 548 -5.14 -24.64 28.47
N ALA A 549 -5.70 -24.09 29.54
CA ALA A 549 -6.67 -24.79 30.39
C ALA A 549 -8.03 -24.99 29.70
N LEU A 550 -8.33 -24.19 28.67
CA LEU A 550 -9.58 -24.26 27.92
C LEU A 550 -9.51 -25.18 26.70
N VAL A 551 -8.32 -25.67 26.31
CA VAL A 551 -8.15 -26.53 25.13
C VAL A 551 -9.03 -27.77 25.22
N SER A 552 -8.91 -28.58 26.29
CA SER A 552 -9.70 -29.82 26.43
C SER A 552 -11.21 -29.58 26.53
N LEU A 553 -11.63 -28.42 27.08
CA LEU A 553 -13.03 -28.03 27.09
C LEU A 553 -13.55 -27.83 25.66
N TYR A 554 -12.82 -27.05 24.86
CA TYR A 554 -13.23 -26.75 23.50
C TYR A 554 -13.01 -27.91 22.52
N GLU A 555 -12.09 -28.83 22.78
CA GLU A 555 -11.99 -30.11 22.07
C GLU A 555 -13.25 -30.95 22.29
N GLY A 556 -13.75 -31.01 23.54
CA GLY A 556 -15.02 -31.66 23.86
C GLY A 556 -16.23 -31.00 23.18
N VAL A 557 -16.27 -29.66 23.16
CA VAL A 557 -17.31 -28.91 22.43
C VAL A 557 -17.28 -29.21 20.93
N CYS A 558 -16.09 -29.20 20.31
CA CYS A 558 -15.94 -29.55 18.89
C CYS A 558 -16.35 -31.00 18.60
N GLY A 559 -16.02 -31.94 19.49
CA GLY A 559 -16.40 -33.35 19.37
C GLY A 559 -17.92 -33.57 19.41
N GLU A 560 -18.60 -32.96 20.38
CA GLU A 560 -20.05 -33.04 20.53
C GLU A 560 -20.80 -32.33 19.39
N LEU A 561 -20.25 -31.23 18.87
CA LEU A 561 -20.77 -30.59 17.66
C LEU A 561 -20.61 -31.48 16.43
N SER A 562 -19.46 -32.14 16.30
CA SER A 562 -19.18 -33.06 15.19
C SER A 562 -20.12 -34.27 15.22
N SER A 563 -20.44 -34.84 16.39
CA SER A 563 -21.43 -35.93 16.50
C SER A 563 -22.85 -35.52 16.13
N ARG A 564 -23.13 -34.21 16.11
CA ARG A 564 -24.40 -33.63 15.65
C ARG A 564 -24.36 -33.15 14.19
N GLY A 565 -23.29 -33.47 13.45
CA GLY A 565 -23.12 -33.10 12.04
C GLY A 565 -22.67 -31.66 11.80
N ILE A 566 -22.17 -30.96 12.83
CA ILE A 566 -21.70 -29.57 12.75
C ILE A 566 -20.17 -29.56 12.86
N SER A 567 -19.49 -29.15 11.80
CA SER A 567 -18.04 -28.96 11.84
C SER A 567 -17.72 -27.68 12.63
N ALA A 568 -16.78 -27.79 13.58
CA ALA A 568 -16.42 -26.69 14.47
C ALA A 568 -14.91 -26.50 14.52
N SER A 569 -14.47 -25.23 14.53
CA SER A 569 -13.07 -24.85 14.70
C SER A 569 -12.95 -23.72 15.71
N VAL A 570 -11.94 -23.77 16.58
CA VAL A 570 -11.80 -22.86 17.72
C VAL A 570 -10.42 -22.22 17.76
N GLY A 571 -10.37 -20.90 17.90
CA GLY A 571 -9.16 -20.13 18.19
C GLY A 571 -9.19 -19.53 19.60
N LEU A 572 -8.19 -19.84 20.43
CA LEU A 572 -8.05 -19.36 21.81
C LEU A 572 -6.92 -18.34 21.92
N ALA A 573 -7.16 -17.19 22.54
CA ALA A 573 -6.14 -16.17 22.80
C ALA A 573 -6.16 -15.71 24.27
N GLY A 574 -5.08 -15.98 24.99
CA GLY A 574 -4.91 -15.58 26.39
C GLY A 574 -4.21 -14.22 26.51
N TYR A 575 -4.69 -13.37 27.41
CA TYR A 575 -4.02 -12.14 27.83
C TYR A 575 -3.41 -12.34 29.23
N PRO A 576 -2.17 -11.87 29.49
CA PRO A 576 -1.27 -11.17 28.56
C PRO A 576 -0.59 -12.12 27.56
N PHE A 577 -0.36 -11.62 26.33
CA PHE A 577 0.44 -12.31 25.31
C PHE A 577 1.30 -11.28 24.56
N LEU A 578 2.63 -11.41 24.65
CA LEU A 578 3.59 -10.43 24.13
C LEU A 578 3.22 -8.98 24.54
N GLN A 579 3.39 -8.03 23.62
CA GLN A 579 3.05 -6.62 23.77
C GLN A 579 1.63 -6.28 23.29
N PHE A 580 0.78 -7.28 23.02
CA PHE A 580 -0.59 -7.04 22.57
C PHE A 580 -1.42 -6.40 23.67
N ARG A 581 -2.14 -5.33 23.32
CA ARG A 581 -3.11 -4.65 24.16
C ARG A 581 -4.36 -5.50 24.31
N ARG A 582 -5.13 -5.24 25.37
CA ARG A 582 -6.41 -5.91 25.63
C ARG A 582 -7.37 -5.85 24.43
N GLY A 583 -7.44 -4.70 23.77
CA GLY A 583 -8.28 -4.50 22.57
C GLY A 583 -7.85 -5.29 21.33
N GLU A 584 -6.59 -5.77 21.28
CA GLU A 584 -6.03 -6.53 20.15
C GLU A 584 -6.18 -8.06 20.34
N MET A 585 -6.73 -8.49 21.48
CA MET A 585 -6.93 -9.91 21.77
C MET A 585 -7.95 -10.62 20.85
N PRO A 586 -9.00 -9.97 20.32
CA PRO A 586 -9.84 -10.56 19.28
C PRO A 586 -9.05 -10.92 18.01
N ASP A 587 -8.09 -10.09 17.60
CA ASP A 587 -7.23 -10.37 16.45
C ASP A 587 -6.32 -11.57 16.74
N CYS A 588 -5.80 -11.67 17.96
CA CYS A 588 -5.05 -12.85 18.40
C CYS A 588 -5.92 -14.12 18.35
N ALA A 589 -7.21 -14.04 18.70
CA ALA A 589 -8.13 -15.17 18.62
C ALA A 589 -8.43 -15.56 17.16
N LEU A 590 -8.48 -14.59 16.23
CA LEU A 590 -8.57 -14.85 14.80
C LEU A 590 -7.32 -15.57 14.27
N LYS A 591 -6.12 -15.12 14.64
CA LYS A 591 -4.86 -15.79 14.27
C LYS A 591 -4.81 -17.23 14.80
N ALA A 592 -5.27 -17.43 16.03
CA ALA A 592 -5.40 -18.77 16.61
C ALA A 592 -6.41 -19.64 15.85
N LEU A 593 -7.50 -19.06 15.35
CA LEU A 593 -8.50 -19.76 14.54
C LEU A 593 -7.95 -20.15 13.17
N GLU A 594 -7.17 -19.27 12.53
CA GLU A 594 -6.46 -19.60 11.28
C GLU A 594 -5.55 -20.80 11.46
N TYR A 595 -4.82 -20.85 12.57
CA TYR A 595 -4.03 -22.01 12.95
C TYR A 595 -4.89 -23.26 13.16
N ALA A 596 -6.00 -23.14 13.91
CA ALA A 596 -6.90 -24.24 14.19
C ALA A 596 -7.46 -24.91 12.94
N LEU A 597 -7.72 -24.13 11.88
CA LEU A 597 -8.24 -24.65 10.61
C LEU A 597 -7.28 -25.60 9.88
N LEU A 598 -5.98 -25.52 10.18
CA LEU A 598 -4.94 -26.39 9.63
C LEU A 598 -4.71 -27.67 10.46
N LEU A 599 -5.32 -27.77 11.65
CA LEU A 599 -5.18 -28.93 12.52
C LEU A 599 -6.16 -30.05 12.14
N PRO A 600 -5.83 -31.33 12.44
CA PRO A 600 -6.80 -32.40 12.38
C PRO A 600 -7.93 -32.19 13.40
N ALA A 601 -9.09 -32.81 13.18
CA ALA A 601 -10.19 -32.76 14.14
C ALA A 601 -9.79 -33.47 15.46
N PRO A 602 -10.14 -32.92 16.64
CA PRO A 602 -10.85 -31.65 16.89
C PRO A 602 -9.98 -30.41 16.62
N LYS A 603 -10.53 -29.44 15.86
CA LYS A 603 -9.81 -28.26 15.37
C LYS A 603 -9.76 -27.15 16.43
N VAL A 604 -8.83 -27.24 17.38
CA VAL A 604 -8.64 -26.24 18.45
C VAL A 604 -7.21 -25.71 18.43
N GLY A 605 -7.05 -24.41 18.18
CA GLY A 605 -5.77 -23.72 18.11
C GLY A 605 -5.63 -22.66 19.21
N VAL A 606 -4.41 -22.49 19.73
CA VAL A 606 -4.07 -21.43 20.70
C VAL A 606 -3.18 -20.40 20.01
N CYS A 607 -3.38 -19.12 20.31
CA CYS A 607 -2.50 -18.04 19.85
C CYS A 607 -1.12 -18.20 20.48
N ASN A 608 -0.18 -18.69 19.69
CA ASN A 608 1.21 -18.94 20.07
C ASN A 608 2.13 -18.58 18.89
N SER A 609 3.40 -18.97 18.97
CA SER A 609 4.37 -18.71 17.90
C SER A 609 3.96 -19.31 16.55
N LEU A 610 3.29 -20.47 16.53
CA LEU A 610 2.81 -21.12 15.30
C LEU A 610 1.63 -20.36 14.69
N ALA A 611 0.69 -19.88 15.50
CA ALA A 611 -0.42 -19.06 15.02
C ALA A 611 0.07 -17.74 14.40
N LEU A 612 1.07 -17.10 15.01
CA LEU A 612 1.71 -15.91 14.45
C LEU A 612 2.45 -16.24 13.14
N ASN A 613 3.15 -17.37 13.07
CA ASN A 613 3.84 -17.84 11.86
C ASN A 613 2.85 -18.05 10.69
N ILE A 614 1.70 -18.68 10.94
CA ILE A 614 0.67 -18.92 9.91
C ILE A 614 0.03 -17.62 9.44
N SER A 615 -0.23 -16.69 10.36
CA SER A 615 -0.75 -15.36 9.99
C SER A 615 0.26 -14.61 9.11
N ALA A 616 1.55 -14.71 9.44
CA ALA A 616 2.63 -14.13 8.64
C ALA A 616 2.75 -14.78 7.25
N ASP A 617 2.62 -16.11 7.14
CA ASP A 617 2.59 -16.84 5.86
C ASP A 617 1.43 -16.35 4.97
N ARG A 618 0.27 -16.08 5.58
CA ARG A 618 -0.89 -15.51 4.88
C ARG A 618 -0.60 -14.12 4.35
N ARG A 619 -0.02 -13.23 5.16
CA ARG A 619 0.37 -11.87 4.73
C ARG A 619 1.38 -11.91 3.59
N TYR A 620 2.38 -12.79 3.69
CA TYR A 620 3.38 -12.99 2.65
C TYR A 620 2.74 -13.45 1.33
N SER A 621 1.79 -14.39 1.40
CA SER A 621 1.06 -14.90 0.23
C SER A 621 0.18 -13.83 -0.45
N LEU A 622 -0.29 -12.85 0.33
CA LEU A 622 -1.03 -11.68 -0.16
C LEU A 622 -0.13 -10.56 -0.70
N GLY A 623 1.20 -10.74 -0.66
CA GLY A 623 2.20 -9.78 -1.12
C GLY A 623 2.60 -8.73 -0.09
N ASP A 624 2.09 -8.80 1.15
CA ASP A 624 2.50 -7.92 2.25
C ASP A 624 3.75 -8.48 2.96
N VAL A 625 4.90 -8.34 2.31
CA VAL A 625 6.17 -8.87 2.80
C VAL A 625 6.63 -8.17 4.08
N PHE A 626 6.40 -6.86 4.22
CA PHE A 626 6.78 -6.11 5.43
C PHE A 626 5.90 -6.48 6.63
N GLY A 627 4.59 -6.57 6.44
CA GLY A 627 3.68 -7.04 7.49
C GLY A 627 3.98 -8.48 7.92
N ALA A 628 4.39 -9.35 6.98
CA ALA A 628 4.85 -10.70 7.30
C ALA A 628 6.14 -10.70 8.14
N VAL A 629 7.13 -9.86 7.79
CA VAL A 629 8.40 -9.74 8.56
C VAL A 629 8.14 -9.37 10.01
N GLU A 630 7.28 -8.38 10.27
CA GLU A 630 6.95 -7.97 11.64
C GLU A 630 6.24 -9.08 12.41
N GLU A 631 5.38 -9.85 11.74
CA GLU A 631 4.63 -10.92 12.37
C GLU A 631 5.49 -12.17 12.63
N TYR A 632 6.45 -12.50 11.76
CA TYR A 632 7.48 -13.52 12.07
C TYR A 632 8.37 -13.11 13.24
N LYS A 633 8.72 -11.83 13.37
CA LYS A 633 9.46 -11.35 14.55
C LYS A 633 8.64 -11.54 15.82
N LEU A 634 7.33 -11.26 15.78
CA LEU A 634 6.45 -11.56 16.91
C LEU A 634 6.39 -13.06 17.22
N ALA A 635 6.35 -13.93 16.19
CA ALA A 635 6.42 -15.37 16.37
C ALA A 635 7.70 -15.81 17.09
N LEU A 636 8.84 -15.21 16.72
CA LEU A 636 10.15 -15.45 17.34
C LEU A 636 10.29 -14.85 18.74
N LEU A 637 9.60 -13.74 19.03
CA LEU A 637 9.50 -13.20 20.39
C LEU A 637 8.65 -14.11 21.29
N ALA A 638 7.65 -14.79 20.74
CA ALA A 638 6.85 -15.77 21.48
C ALA A 638 7.60 -17.09 21.70
N ASP A 639 8.38 -17.52 20.71
CA ASP A 639 9.21 -18.72 20.78
C ASP A 639 10.43 -18.57 19.88
N GLU A 640 11.58 -18.28 20.49
CA GLU A 640 12.85 -18.14 19.77
C GLU A 640 13.30 -19.45 19.11
N ALA A 641 12.82 -20.61 19.60
CA ALA A 641 13.14 -21.92 19.04
C ALA A 641 12.29 -22.29 17.82
N ASN A 642 11.37 -21.42 17.38
CA ASN A 642 10.56 -21.66 16.19
C ASN A 642 11.41 -21.58 14.91
N ALA A 643 11.98 -22.72 14.52
CA ALA A 643 12.81 -22.85 13.32
C ALA A 643 12.04 -22.51 12.02
N MET A 644 10.71 -22.70 11.98
CA MET A 644 9.89 -22.34 10.83
C MET A 644 9.85 -20.82 10.63
N ALA A 645 9.63 -20.07 11.71
CA ALA A 645 9.60 -18.61 11.66
C ALA A 645 10.96 -18.01 11.26
N TRP A 646 12.08 -18.58 11.75
CA TRP A 646 13.41 -18.20 11.27
C TRP A 646 13.61 -18.48 9.77
N ASN A 647 13.16 -19.64 9.28
CA ASN A 647 13.22 -19.96 7.87
C ASN A 647 12.37 -18.98 7.03
N SER A 648 11.11 -18.75 7.42
CA SER A 648 10.21 -17.86 6.70
C SER A 648 10.70 -16.40 6.72
N LEU A 649 11.27 -15.92 7.82
CA LEU A 649 11.94 -14.62 7.88
C LEU A 649 13.12 -14.54 6.90
N GLY A 650 13.88 -15.62 6.76
CA GLY A 650 14.94 -15.75 5.75
C GLY A 650 14.41 -15.65 4.32
N VAL A 651 13.26 -16.28 4.04
CA VAL A 651 12.57 -16.18 2.74
C VAL A 651 12.14 -14.75 2.46
N CYS A 652 11.54 -14.06 3.43
CA CYS A 652 11.16 -12.65 3.27
C CYS A 652 12.38 -11.75 2.99
N MET A 653 13.47 -11.91 3.73
CA MET A 653 14.69 -11.12 3.48
C MET A 653 15.27 -11.40 2.08
N ALA A 654 15.20 -12.65 1.60
CA ALA A 654 15.64 -12.98 0.23
C ALA A 654 14.74 -12.33 -0.83
N ALA A 655 13.43 -12.31 -0.62
CA ALA A 655 12.47 -11.64 -1.50
C ALA A 655 12.68 -10.12 -1.55
N LEU A 656 13.10 -9.51 -0.44
CA LEU A 656 13.48 -8.10 -0.36
C LEU A 656 14.89 -7.79 -0.91
N GLY A 657 15.58 -8.78 -1.50
CA GLY A 657 16.95 -8.61 -2.02
C GLY A 657 18.05 -8.56 -0.94
N ARG A 658 17.70 -8.69 0.34
CA ARG A 658 18.63 -8.65 1.50
C ARG A 658 19.28 -10.00 1.74
N GLN A 659 20.07 -10.45 0.77
CA GLN A 659 20.62 -11.82 0.72
C GLN A 659 21.51 -12.17 1.94
N HIS A 660 22.28 -11.22 2.47
CA HIS A 660 23.13 -11.47 3.63
C HIS A 660 22.33 -11.74 4.91
N GLU A 661 21.21 -11.06 5.09
CA GLU A 661 20.31 -11.26 6.23
C GLU A 661 19.51 -12.54 6.09
N ALA A 662 19.03 -12.83 4.87
CA ALA A 662 18.41 -14.12 4.56
C ALA A 662 19.31 -15.29 4.98
N ARG A 663 20.61 -15.23 4.62
CA ARG A 663 21.59 -16.25 5.03
C ARG A 663 21.71 -16.38 6.55
N ARG A 664 21.70 -15.27 7.28
CA ARG A 664 21.75 -15.28 8.76
C ARG A 664 20.53 -15.99 9.33
N HIS A 665 19.32 -15.59 8.95
CA HIS A 665 18.08 -16.19 9.45
C HIS A 665 17.96 -17.68 9.14
N PHE A 666 18.31 -18.11 7.92
CA PHE A 666 18.36 -19.54 7.61
C PHE A 666 19.41 -20.31 8.43
N THR A 667 20.53 -19.68 8.77
CA THR A 667 21.54 -20.32 9.62
C THR A 667 21.05 -20.46 11.06
N GLU A 668 20.34 -19.45 11.59
CA GLU A 668 19.67 -19.54 12.89
C GLU A 668 18.59 -20.62 12.88
N ALA A 669 17.77 -20.71 11.82
CA ALA A 669 16.76 -21.76 11.67
C ALA A 669 17.35 -23.18 11.85
N LEU A 670 18.54 -23.45 11.28
CA LEU A 670 19.23 -24.72 11.45
C LEU A 670 19.76 -24.96 12.88
N ARG A 671 20.12 -23.90 13.62
CA ARG A 671 20.63 -24.02 14.99
C ARG A 671 19.55 -24.46 15.98
N HIS A 672 18.29 -24.15 15.69
CA HIS A 672 17.15 -24.55 16.52
C HIS A 672 16.67 -25.99 16.28
N GLY A 673 17.41 -26.80 15.52
CA GLY A 673 17.13 -28.23 15.37
C GLY A 673 15.85 -28.52 14.58
N PRO A 674 15.72 -28.04 13.33
CA PRO A 674 14.55 -28.31 12.50
C PRO A 674 14.44 -29.81 12.22
N ASP A 675 13.21 -30.27 11.99
CA ASP A 675 12.98 -31.64 11.55
C ASP A 675 13.58 -31.88 10.15
N LYS A 676 13.53 -33.13 9.68
CA LYS A 676 14.13 -33.52 8.41
C LYS A 676 13.56 -32.73 7.22
N ALA A 677 12.25 -32.49 7.20
CA ALA A 677 11.57 -31.83 6.10
C ALA A 677 11.88 -30.34 6.05
N LEU A 678 11.92 -29.67 7.20
CA LEU A 678 12.28 -28.26 7.30
C LEU A 678 13.78 -28.06 7.06
N ALA A 679 14.65 -28.95 7.55
CA ALA A 679 16.09 -28.91 7.28
C ALA A 679 16.39 -29.01 5.78
N GLU A 680 15.69 -29.89 5.05
CA GLU A 680 15.77 -30.00 3.60
C GLU A 680 15.49 -28.65 2.91
N GLN A 681 14.38 -27.99 3.27
CA GLN A 681 13.98 -26.69 2.71
C GLN A 681 15.00 -25.60 3.03
N ILE A 682 15.47 -25.53 4.29
CA ILE A 682 16.45 -24.52 4.70
C ILE A 682 17.78 -24.71 3.95
N TYR A 683 18.26 -25.95 3.77
CA TYR A 683 19.47 -26.19 2.99
C TYR A 683 19.32 -25.80 1.52
N TYR A 684 18.16 -26.03 0.91
CA TYR A 684 17.88 -25.57 -0.44
C TYR A 684 17.86 -24.03 -0.53
N ASN A 685 17.23 -23.36 0.43
CA ASN A 685 17.15 -21.91 0.51
C ASN A 685 18.52 -21.26 0.72
N LEU A 686 19.33 -21.79 1.65
CA LEU A 686 20.73 -21.37 1.84
C LEU A 686 21.57 -21.53 0.59
N GLY A 687 21.39 -22.65 -0.13
CA GLY A 687 22.06 -22.87 -1.41
C GLY A 687 21.72 -21.77 -2.43
N THR A 688 20.45 -21.41 -2.50
CA THR A 688 19.92 -20.38 -3.42
C THR A 688 20.40 -18.98 -3.07
N VAL A 689 20.37 -18.61 -1.79
CA VAL A 689 20.90 -17.32 -1.31
C VAL A 689 22.41 -17.23 -1.55
N CYS A 690 23.18 -18.27 -1.24
CA CYS A 690 24.62 -18.29 -1.50
C CYS A 690 24.93 -18.18 -3.00
N GLN A 691 24.09 -18.79 -3.86
CA GLN A 691 24.24 -18.66 -5.30
C GLN A 691 23.93 -17.23 -5.78
N GLY A 692 22.90 -16.58 -5.23
CA GLY A 692 22.58 -15.17 -5.49
C GLY A 692 23.70 -14.21 -5.06
N LEU A 693 24.39 -14.52 -3.97
CA LEU A 693 25.60 -13.80 -3.51
C LEU A 693 26.86 -14.11 -4.33
N GLY A 694 26.80 -15.00 -5.33
CA GLY A 694 27.96 -15.43 -6.12
C GLY A 694 28.90 -16.42 -5.39
N GLU A 695 28.56 -16.87 -4.18
CA GLU A 695 29.34 -17.80 -3.36
C GLU A 695 29.16 -19.26 -3.81
N LYS A 696 29.59 -19.59 -5.03
CA LYS A 696 29.34 -20.89 -5.70
C LYS A 696 29.75 -22.12 -4.88
N ARG A 697 30.86 -22.04 -4.13
CA ARG A 697 31.33 -23.15 -3.28
C ARG A 697 30.40 -23.39 -2.09
N ALA A 698 29.93 -22.32 -1.45
CA ALA A 698 28.98 -22.40 -0.34
C ALA A 698 27.62 -22.92 -0.82
N ALA A 699 27.15 -22.42 -1.97
CA ALA A 699 25.92 -22.91 -2.61
C ALA A 699 25.98 -24.43 -2.87
N ALA A 700 27.05 -24.92 -3.50
CA ALA A 700 27.23 -26.36 -3.75
C ALA A 700 27.27 -27.18 -2.46
N ARG A 701 27.87 -26.65 -1.38
CA ARG A 701 27.88 -27.30 -0.07
C ARG A 701 26.46 -27.46 0.47
N TYR A 702 25.64 -26.41 0.47
CA TYR A 702 24.28 -26.46 1.00
C TYR A 702 23.34 -27.32 0.15
N TYR A 703 23.41 -27.23 -1.18
CA TYR A 703 22.64 -28.15 -2.02
C TYR A 703 23.05 -29.61 -1.83
N ARG A 704 24.33 -29.90 -1.56
CA ARG A 704 24.77 -31.25 -1.18
C ARG A 704 24.21 -31.71 0.16
N GLN A 705 24.02 -30.81 1.12
CA GLN A 705 23.36 -31.15 2.38
C GLN A 705 21.86 -31.39 2.17
N CYS A 706 21.21 -30.57 1.34
CA CYS A 706 19.82 -30.78 0.94
C CYS A 706 19.61 -32.19 0.37
N VAL A 707 20.41 -32.63 -0.62
CA VAL A 707 20.27 -33.99 -1.20
C VAL A 707 20.73 -35.12 -0.27
N LYS A 708 21.52 -34.84 0.76
CA LYS A 708 21.85 -35.84 1.81
C LYS A 708 20.64 -36.07 2.72
N VAL A 709 19.93 -35.00 3.07
CA VAL A 709 18.71 -35.07 3.87
C VAL A 709 17.58 -35.69 3.04
N SER A 710 17.39 -35.21 1.82
CA SER A 710 16.36 -35.67 0.88
C SER A 710 16.97 -36.04 -0.47
N PRO A 711 17.35 -37.31 -0.67
CA PRO A 711 17.93 -37.79 -1.93
C PRO A 711 17.05 -37.54 -3.15
N GLU A 712 15.73 -37.41 -2.95
CA GLU A 712 14.73 -37.18 -4.00
C GLU A 712 14.47 -35.70 -4.31
N HIS A 713 15.22 -34.76 -3.71
CA HIS A 713 15.03 -33.33 -3.98
C HIS A 713 15.51 -32.96 -5.39
N GLN A 714 14.61 -33.07 -6.37
CA GLN A 714 14.86 -32.82 -7.80
C GLN A 714 15.54 -31.48 -8.08
N PHE A 715 15.04 -30.36 -7.53
CA PHE A 715 15.61 -29.04 -7.79
C PHE A 715 17.04 -28.88 -7.26
N ALA A 716 17.38 -29.49 -6.13
CA ALA A 716 18.74 -29.43 -5.58
C ALA A 716 19.75 -30.14 -6.51
N HIS A 717 19.38 -31.28 -7.10
CA HIS A 717 20.18 -31.94 -8.14
C HIS A 717 20.35 -31.05 -9.37
N ILE A 718 19.29 -30.39 -9.83
CA ILE A 718 19.37 -29.43 -10.95
C ILE A 718 20.34 -28.28 -10.62
N ARG A 719 20.25 -27.69 -9.42
CA ARG A 719 21.14 -26.60 -8.99
C ARG A 719 22.60 -27.05 -8.90
N LEU A 720 22.86 -28.24 -8.37
CA LEU A 720 24.21 -28.84 -8.36
C LEU A 720 24.74 -29.05 -9.77
N GLY A 721 23.91 -29.55 -10.70
CA GLY A 721 24.27 -29.68 -12.10
C GLY A 721 24.64 -28.35 -12.74
N GLN A 722 23.86 -27.29 -12.47
CA GLN A 722 24.12 -25.93 -12.96
C GLN A 722 25.45 -25.37 -12.43
N LEU A 723 25.74 -25.55 -11.14
CA LEU A 723 27.02 -25.14 -10.56
C LEU A 723 28.21 -25.92 -11.14
N CYS A 724 28.04 -27.21 -11.45
CA CYS A 724 29.06 -28.00 -12.13
C CYS A 724 29.28 -27.52 -13.57
N GLU A 725 28.22 -27.20 -14.29
CA GLU A 725 28.25 -26.67 -15.66
C GLU A 725 29.00 -25.33 -15.72
N GLN A 726 28.68 -24.40 -14.79
CA GLN A 726 29.38 -23.12 -14.65
C GLN A 726 30.87 -23.28 -14.30
N GLY A 727 31.22 -24.34 -13.58
CA GLY A 727 32.61 -24.69 -13.26
C GLY A 727 33.31 -25.52 -14.34
N GLY A 728 32.71 -25.74 -15.51
CA GLY A 728 33.27 -26.52 -16.61
C GLY A 728 33.26 -28.05 -16.42
N ARG A 729 32.74 -28.55 -15.28
CA ARG A 729 32.70 -29.98 -14.93
C ARG A 729 31.47 -30.66 -15.56
N ARG A 730 31.48 -30.77 -16.88
CA ARG A 730 30.34 -31.21 -17.71
C ARG A 730 29.88 -32.65 -17.40
N ALA A 731 30.81 -33.56 -17.12
CA ALA A 731 30.48 -34.95 -16.80
C ALA A 731 29.72 -35.07 -15.46
N GLU A 732 30.15 -34.33 -14.44
CA GLU A 732 29.42 -34.26 -13.17
C GLU A 732 28.06 -33.58 -13.33
N ALA A 733 27.99 -32.49 -14.11
CA ALA A 733 26.72 -31.81 -14.39
C ALA A 733 25.69 -32.76 -15.00
N ARG A 734 26.13 -33.54 -16.00
CA ARG A 734 25.30 -34.55 -16.67
C ARG A 734 24.76 -35.58 -15.66
N ARG A 735 25.60 -36.12 -14.77
CA ARG A 735 25.16 -37.09 -13.75
C ARG A 735 24.06 -36.53 -12.85
N PHE A 736 24.21 -35.30 -12.36
CA PHE A 736 23.17 -34.68 -11.52
C PHE A 736 21.86 -34.47 -12.27
N TYR A 737 21.93 -34.08 -13.55
CA TYR A 737 20.72 -33.95 -14.36
C TYR A 737 20.09 -35.29 -14.73
N GLU A 738 20.87 -36.37 -14.92
CA GLU A 738 20.37 -37.73 -15.12
C GLU A 738 19.61 -38.22 -13.88
N ILE A 739 20.13 -37.97 -12.67
CA ILE A 739 19.42 -38.26 -11.42
C ILE A 739 18.10 -37.47 -11.35
N ALA A 740 18.13 -36.18 -11.65
CA ALA A 740 16.91 -35.35 -11.64
C ALA A 740 15.87 -35.81 -12.69
N ALA A 741 16.31 -36.26 -13.87
CA ALA A 741 15.42 -36.80 -14.90
C ALA A 741 14.81 -38.15 -14.49
N ALA A 742 15.58 -39.02 -13.82
CA ALA A 742 15.05 -40.26 -13.25
C ALA A 742 13.98 -40.00 -12.18
N LEU A 743 14.15 -38.96 -11.36
CA LEU A 743 13.14 -38.52 -10.38
C LEU A 743 11.87 -37.97 -11.06
N GLU A 744 12.00 -37.28 -12.21
CA GLU A 744 10.85 -36.87 -13.02
C GLU A 744 10.10 -38.08 -13.59
N ASP A 745 10.81 -39.13 -13.97
CA ASP A 745 10.21 -40.36 -14.53
C ASP A 745 9.42 -41.14 -13.49
N ALA A 746 9.86 -41.12 -12.24
CA ALA A 746 9.14 -41.68 -11.11
C ALA A 746 7.85 -40.90 -10.76
N ARG A 747 7.67 -39.67 -11.27
CA ARG A 747 6.54 -38.78 -10.97
C ARG A 747 5.80 -38.36 -12.25
N PRO A 748 4.98 -39.24 -12.86
CA PRO A 748 4.26 -38.95 -14.10
C PRO A 748 3.24 -37.81 -13.86
N GLY A 749 3.54 -36.63 -14.41
CA GLY A 749 2.72 -35.41 -14.26
C GLY A 749 3.50 -34.15 -13.87
N ALA A 750 4.72 -34.29 -13.35
CA ALA A 750 5.59 -33.14 -13.06
C ALA A 750 6.20 -32.55 -14.36
N PRO A 751 6.29 -31.22 -14.50
CA PRO A 751 6.93 -30.61 -15.65
C PRO A 751 8.42 -30.99 -15.72
N SER A 752 8.89 -31.39 -16.89
CA SER A 752 10.26 -31.84 -17.10
C SER A 752 11.21 -30.65 -17.24
N LEU A 753 12.02 -30.40 -16.22
CA LEU A 753 13.05 -29.34 -16.20
C LEU A 753 14.47 -29.90 -16.36
N ALA A 754 14.71 -31.13 -15.88
CA ALA A 754 16.01 -31.78 -15.91
C ALA A 754 16.44 -32.14 -17.34
N ARG A 755 15.51 -32.64 -18.17
CA ARG A 755 15.80 -33.00 -19.57
C ARG A 755 16.26 -31.82 -20.42
N ARG A 756 15.69 -30.64 -20.21
CA ARG A 756 16.16 -29.39 -20.85
C ARG A 756 17.63 -29.13 -20.50
N HIS A 757 18.00 -29.33 -19.24
CA HIS A 757 19.37 -29.16 -18.79
C HIS A 757 20.32 -30.23 -19.33
N LEU A 758 19.87 -31.50 -19.44
CA LEU A 758 20.61 -32.56 -20.15
C LEU A 758 20.85 -32.22 -21.62
N ALA A 759 19.80 -31.78 -22.32
CA ALA A 759 19.90 -31.39 -23.73
C ALA A 759 20.92 -30.27 -23.92
N ARG A 760 20.92 -29.26 -23.05
CA ARG A 760 21.91 -28.18 -23.10
C ARG A 760 23.35 -28.68 -22.90
N VAL A 761 23.56 -29.66 -22.02
CA VAL A 761 24.89 -30.29 -21.86
C VAL A 761 25.25 -31.10 -23.10
N ALA A 762 24.30 -31.83 -23.70
CA ALA A 762 24.50 -32.59 -24.93
C ALA A 762 24.84 -31.71 -26.15
N VAL A 763 24.17 -30.56 -26.31
CA VAL A 763 24.52 -29.54 -27.33
C VAL A 763 25.98 -29.11 -27.20
N ARG A 764 26.43 -28.80 -25.97
CA ARG A 764 27.83 -28.42 -25.74
C ARG A 764 28.83 -29.55 -25.96
N GLN A 765 28.37 -30.81 -25.91
CA GLN A 765 29.16 -32.01 -26.25
C GLN A 765 29.09 -32.34 -27.75
N ARG A 766 28.46 -31.49 -28.58
CA ARG A 766 28.20 -31.72 -30.01
C ARG A 766 27.34 -32.96 -30.29
N LYS A 767 26.53 -33.39 -29.33
CA LYS A 767 25.57 -34.48 -29.48
C LYS A 767 24.18 -33.92 -29.80
N GLY A 768 24.03 -33.38 -31.00
CA GLY A 768 22.79 -32.72 -31.44
C GLY A 768 21.57 -33.64 -31.47
N GLY A 769 21.73 -34.90 -31.90
CA GLY A 769 20.64 -35.89 -31.94
C GLY A 769 20.07 -36.18 -30.54
N GLU A 770 20.94 -36.55 -29.59
CA GLU A 770 20.58 -36.78 -28.18
C GLU A 770 19.87 -35.55 -27.58
N ALA A 771 20.36 -34.34 -27.88
CA ALA A 771 19.74 -33.12 -27.39
C ALA A 771 18.30 -32.90 -27.90
N ARG A 772 18.01 -33.26 -29.16
CA ARG A 772 16.66 -33.15 -29.72
C ARG A 772 15.70 -34.12 -29.07
N GLU A 773 16.10 -35.38 -28.90
CA GLU A 773 15.28 -36.41 -28.24
C GLU A 773 14.88 -35.96 -26.84
N LEU A 774 15.86 -35.50 -26.05
CA LEU A 774 15.63 -34.96 -24.70
C LEU A 774 14.68 -33.75 -24.67
N LEU A 775 14.76 -32.87 -25.67
CA LEU A 775 13.87 -31.70 -25.77
C LEU A 775 12.46 -32.05 -26.23
N HIS A 776 12.32 -33.03 -27.12
CA HIS A 776 11.01 -33.56 -27.49
C HIS A 776 10.34 -34.22 -26.29
N GLU A 777 11.05 -35.05 -25.52
CA GLU A 777 10.54 -35.60 -24.27
C GLU A 777 10.13 -34.51 -23.27
N ALA A 778 10.94 -33.45 -23.14
CA ALA A 778 10.63 -32.33 -22.26
C ALA A 778 9.35 -31.60 -22.68
N LEU A 779 9.16 -31.35 -23.98
CA LEU A 779 8.00 -30.64 -24.53
C LEU A 779 6.73 -31.50 -24.54
N VAL A 780 6.84 -32.82 -24.64
CA VAL A 780 5.70 -33.73 -24.46
C VAL A 780 5.14 -33.63 -23.05
N ARG A 781 6.01 -33.49 -22.03
CA ARG A 781 5.61 -33.36 -20.63
C ARG A 781 5.21 -31.93 -20.25
N ASN A 782 5.89 -30.93 -20.79
CA ASN A 782 5.58 -29.52 -20.59
C ASN A 782 5.54 -28.76 -21.94
N PRO A 783 4.36 -28.72 -22.59
CA PRO A 783 4.19 -28.01 -23.85
C PRO A 783 4.38 -26.50 -23.79
N GLN A 784 4.50 -25.91 -22.59
CA GLN A 784 4.69 -24.47 -22.38
C GLN A 784 6.12 -24.10 -21.93
N ASP A 785 7.10 -25.02 -22.00
CA ASP A 785 8.50 -24.69 -21.70
C ASP A 785 9.17 -23.93 -22.86
N ALA A 786 9.05 -22.61 -22.83
CA ALA A 786 9.63 -21.74 -23.86
C ALA A 786 11.15 -21.92 -24.01
N ALA A 787 11.88 -22.14 -22.91
CA ALA A 787 13.34 -22.29 -22.99
C ALA A 787 13.74 -23.61 -23.68
N SER A 788 12.93 -24.67 -23.54
CA SER A 788 13.10 -25.91 -24.32
C SER A 788 12.79 -25.67 -25.80
N MET A 789 11.72 -24.93 -26.12
CA MET A 789 11.40 -24.56 -27.51
C MET A 789 12.53 -23.76 -28.16
N LEU A 790 13.06 -22.76 -27.43
CA LEU A 790 14.15 -21.92 -27.90
C LEU A 790 15.43 -22.72 -28.16
N LEU A 791 15.79 -23.62 -27.25
CA LEU A 791 16.96 -24.48 -27.43
C LEU A 791 16.79 -25.42 -28.62
N LEU A 792 15.59 -25.97 -28.82
CA LEU A 792 15.29 -26.85 -29.95
C LEU A 792 15.31 -26.09 -31.28
N ALA A 793 14.75 -24.88 -31.32
CA ALA A 793 14.81 -23.99 -32.49
C ALA A 793 16.26 -23.68 -32.88
N ASN A 794 17.12 -23.38 -31.90
CA ASN A 794 18.53 -23.14 -32.14
C ASN A 794 19.24 -24.36 -32.73
N ILE A 795 18.96 -25.57 -32.24
CA ILE A 795 19.53 -26.81 -32.79
C ILE A 795 19.12 -26.99 -34.27
N TYR A 796 17.86 -26.75 -34.64
CA TYR A 796 17.41 -26.85 -36.03
C TYR A 796 18.08 -25.82 -36.94
N LEU A 797 18.26 -24.59 -36.47
CA LEU A 797 18.95 -23.53 -37.23
C LEU A 797 20.44 -23.83 -37.42
N ASP A 798 21.11 -24.29 -36.36
CA ASP A 798 22.55 -24.57 -36.38
C ASP A 798 22.88 -25.82 -37.24
N SER A 799 21.95 -26.79 -37.32
CA SER A 799 22.06 -27.95 -38.21
C SER A 799 21.51 -27.70 -39.63
N ASN A 800 20.82 -26.57 -39.85
CA ASN A 800 20.19 -26.19 -41.11
C ASN A 800 19.24 -27.27 -41.66
N GLU A 801 18.55 -27.98 -40.78
CA GLU A 801 17.67 -29.11 -41.14
C GLU A 801 16.22 -28.67 -41.39
N ASP A 802 15.63 -27.90 -40.47
CA ASP A 802 14.23 -27.48 -40.56
C ASP A 802 14.02 -26.03 -40.06
N PRO A 803 14.23 -25.02 -40.93
CA PRO A 803 14.02 -23.63 -40.58
C PRO A 803 12.55 -23.27 -40.28
N ALA A 804 11.58 -24.03 -40.80
CA ALA A 804 10.16 -23.79 -40.57
C ALA A 804 9.74 -24.21 -39.16
N MET A 805 10.19 -25.38 -38.71
CA MET A 805 9.99 -25.81 -37.32
C MET A 805 10.72 -24.90 -36.33
N ALA A 806 11.92 -24.43 -36.67
CA ALA A 806 12.64 -23.46 -35.85
C ALA A 806 11.87 -22.14 -35.68
N GLU A 807 11.28 -21.62 -36.76
CA GLU A 807 10.45 -20.41 -36.73
C GLU A 807 9.22 -20.59 -35.82
N LEU A 808 8.50 -21.71 -35.96
CA LEU A 808 7.33 -22.02 -35.14
C LEU A 808 7.67 -22.08 -33.64
N LEU A 809 8.74 -22.79 -33.30
CA LEU A 809 9.19 -22.96 -31.91
C LEU A 809 9.69 -21.64 -31.32
N ALA A 810 10.47 -20.86 -32.06
CA ALA A 810 10.97 -19.55 -31.62
C ALA A 810 9.82 -18.56 -31.43
N ARG A 811 8.82 -18.54 -32.33
CA ARG A 811 7.63 -17.70 -32.22
C ARG A 811 6.80 -18.03 -30.99
N LYS A 812 6.56 -19.33 -30.73
CA LYS A 812 5.87 -19.78 -29.51
C LYS A 812 6.65 -19.43 -28.25
N SER A 813 7.97 -19.59 -28.26
CA SER A 813 8.83 -19.20 -27.15
C SER A 813 8.71 -17.70 -26.83
N ALA A 814 8.82 -16.84 -27.85
CA ALA A 814 8.71 -15.39 -27.70
C ALA A 814 7.32 -14.94 -27.23
N GLY A 815 6.26 -15.66 -27.64
CA GLY A 815 4.90 -15.39 -27.17
C GLY A 815 4.65 -15.80 -25.71
N LEU A 816 5.37 -16.78 -25.19
CA LEU A 816 5.27 -17.22 -23.78
C LEU A 816 6.13 -16.38 -22.84
N HIS A 817 7.35 -16.04 -23.27
CA HIS A 817 8.26 -15.18 -22.52
C HIS A 817 8.89 -14.16 -23.46
N ASP A 818 8.57 -12.89 -23.22
CA ASP A 818 9.14 -11.76 -23.94
C ASP A 818 10.62 -11.60 -23.55
N LYS A 819 11.51 -12.16 -24.36
CA LYS A 819 12.96 -12.14 -24.14
C LYS A 819 13.70 -11.81 -25.44
N PRO A 820 14.76 -10.99 -25.39
CA PRO A 820 15.58 -10.66 -26.55
C PRO A 820 16.04 -11.90 -27.32
N GLU A 821 16.54 -12.91 -26.58
CA GLU A 821 17.12 -14.14 -27.13
C GLU A 821 16.12 -14.94 -27.98
N ALA A 822 14.83 -14.89 -27.61
CA ALA A 822 13.77 -15.58 -28.33
C ALA A 822 13.41 -14.85 -29.62
N TRP A 823 13.33 -13.52 -29.58
CA TRP A 823 13.09 -12.68 -30.75
C TRP A 823 14.25 -12.71 -31.76
N GLU A 824 15.50 -12.70 -31.29
CA GLU A 824 16.69 -12.87 -32.13
C GLU A 824 16.68 -14.22 -32.85
N THR A 825 16.35 -15.30 -32.11
CA THR A 825 16.26 -16.64 -32.71
C THR A 825 15.13 -16.72 -33.74
N LEU A 826 14.00 -16.07 -33.48
CA LEU A 826 12.89 -15.97 -34.43
C LEU A 826 13.30 -15.20 -35.70
N ALA A 827 13.97 -14.05 -35.55
CA ALA A 827 14.48 -13.27 -36.69
C ALA A 827 15.44 -14.11 -37.54
N ARG A 828 16.36 -14.84 -36.90
CA ARG A 828 17.30 -15.76 -37.56
C ARG A 828 16.57 -16.86 -38.34
N ALA A 829 15.50 -17.43 -37.80
CA ALA A 829 14.68 -18.42 -38.49
C ALA A 829 13.92 -17.82 -39.69
N LEU A 830 13.35 -16.62 -39.54
CA LEU A 830 12.61 -15.92 -40.59
C LEU A 830 13.52 -15.56 -41.78
N ARG A 831 14.76 -15.14 -41.53
CA ARG A 831 15.76 -14.91 -42.60
C ARG A 831 16.07 -16.17 -43.40
N LYS A 832 16.24 -17.30 -42.71
CA LYS A 832 16.48 -18.60 -43.36
C LYS A 832 15.30 -19.03 -44.25
N LEU A 833 14.09 -18.55 -43.95
CA LEU A 833 12.89 -18.75 -44.77
C LEU A 833 12.67 -17.66 -45.84
N GLY A 834 13.56 -16.67 -45.95
CA GLY A 834 13.45 -15.55 -46.90
C GLY A 834 12.43 -14.46 -46.52
N ARG A 835 11.94 -14.45 -45.27
CA ARG A 835 10.93 -13.49 -44.76
C ARG A 835 11.60 -12.29 -44.07
N GLU A 836 12.34 -11.49 -44.85
CA GLU A 836 13.19 -10.41 -44.31
C GLU A 836 12.42 -9.29 -43.58
N GLU A 837 11.24 -8.88 -44.07
CA GLU A 837 10.48 -7.80 -43.40
C GLU A 837 9.99 -8.22 -42.01
N GLU A 838 9.54 -9.47 -41.86
CA GLU A 838 9.15 -9.99 -40.55
C GLU A 838 10.34 -10.20 -39.62
N ALA A 839 11.51 -10.57 -40.18
CA ALA A 839 12.74 -10.69 -39.42
C ALA A 839 13.14 -9.34 -38.81
N ARG A 840 13.05 -8.24 -39.57
CA ARG A 840 13.32 -6.88 -39.05
C ARG A 840 12.38 -6.48 -37.91
N VAL A 841 11.09 -6.85 -38.01
CA VAL A 841 10.12 -6.59 -36.94
C VAL A 841 10.48 -7.38 -35.68
N ALA A 842 10.87 -8.64 -35.82
CA ALA A 842 11.32 -9.46 -34.69
C ALA A 842 12.60 -8.88 -34.05
N GLU A 843 13.56 -8.39 -34.83
CA GLU A 843 14.76 -7.73 -34.28
C GLU A 843 14.44 -6.42 -33.57
N ALA A 844 13.54 -5.60 -34.12
CA ALA A 844 13.09 -4.39 -33.45
C ALA A 844 12.45 -4.71 -32.09
N LYS A 845 11.68 -5.80 -32.01
CA LYS A 845 11.14 -6.29 -30.74
C LYS A 845 12.22 -6.78 -29.79
N ALA A 846 13.25 -7.48 -30.28
CA ALA A 846 14.36 -7.94 -29.45
C ALA A 846 15.13 -6.78 -28.77
N VAL A 847 15.17 -5.61 -29.41
CA VAL A 847 15.82 -4.40 -28.85
C VAL A 847 14.93 -3.68 -27.83
N LEU A 848 13.61 -3.83 -27.95
CA LEU A 848 12.63 -3.18 -27.07
C LEU A 848 12.26 -4.01 -25.84
N SER A 849 12.35 -5.34 -25.95
CA SER A 849 12.22 -6.31 -24.84
C SER A 849 13.48 -6.33 -23.98
#